data_AF-A0A2V7Y6R8-F1
#
_entry.id   AF-A0A2V7Y6R8-F1
#
_cell.length_a   1.000
_cell.length_b   1.000
_cell.length_c   1.000
_cell.angle_alpha   90.00
_cell.angle_beta   90.00
_cell.angle_gamma   90.00
#
_symmetry.space_group_name_H-M   'P 1'
#
loop_
_entity.id
_entity.type
_entity.pdbx_description
1 polymer ?
#
loop_
_entity_poly.entity_id
_entity_poly.type
_entity_poly.pdbx_seq_one_letter_code
_entity_poly.pdbx_strand_id
1 'polypeptide(L)'
;MTSRPSPAPVWPALFGLLALSSGAPPALAQPVPVPASAKPASAVERLSHLARLWGAVRYFHPWLAYQEIDWDAALVQAIPRVRAARTAEQYAAAVQTMLGALGDPVTRVRPVPTGDPEASLPPDDRATLVQWVEPGVLALYCRPNAAKSWEEMVRKLAAARPEIPKAKAVIVDVRGAGGWPFHPQYILAEVEGLLVGRPATAPVQRHLLHSGYRSQLAGTSGSYSSGFLTLFPESFSPSPQPAPQRIVFLVSPETAVPPLAAALQATGQGAIVAEGKIGEDGLVRQRTVALGEGFAALVRTTEIVPAPGWPGLHADLEVAPGKPGEADAAFAAALKLARDGWPAPAPAAAAPLPEPAGRLDRPYTEMTDPSPEYRLLAVCRLWNVFHYFHPYIGLAGDWDAVLPEFIARMIEVRDGRKYALTMAEMAARTGDGHTSLTGNPTLDQLSGEAPLPLLIRWIEGAWVVTAVSDDPAIRNSGGEPEPGEEDEVEATGKAGAGEFAAVGDVVLSLDGEPVTVREELLRRHLAASTEAGLRRKVADRLLSGVQGSQAALTVRGRDGRVKTVRLRRGPWTPKPAGETVRVLPGDLGDLGYVDLGRLTVDEVDAMFERLKGTRGIVFDMRGYPNGTASLIASRLNVRGAPFGALFRRPLVSGLGGDDEPTSVSFAQPLPATEAPKYTGKTVLLIDERTVSQSEHLGLFFEVANGTKFVGTPTAGANGDVTWFTLPGIAAVRFSGHEVRHADGRQLQRIGLVPDLLAAPTLQGIRDGRDEVLERGIELLNRELAAAGSPADRAGASGTGAGTSSD
;
A
#
# COMPACT_ATOMS: atom_id res chain seq x y z
N MET A 1 53.35 -0.31 55.10
CA MET A 1 54.53 0.46 54.65
C MET A 1 54.84 -0.03 53.26
N THR A 2 55.02 0.71 52.17
CA THR A 2 55.11 2.14 51.77
C THR A 2 55.59 2.00 50.30
N SER A 3 55.26 2.75 49.26
CA SER A 3 54.39 3.90 49.01
C SER A 3 54.65 4.36 47.56
N ARG A 4 53.58 4.48 46.75
CA ARG A 4 53.30 5.52 45.71
C ARG A 4 54.22 5.66 44.47
N PRO A 5 53.78 6.38 43.40
CA PRO A 5 52.41 6.75 42.99
C PRO A 5 52.10 6.42 41.51
N SER A 6 50.81 6.32 41.18
CA SER A 6 50.31 6.44 39.81
C SER A 6 49.84 7.90 39.58
N PRO A 7 50.12 8.53 38.44
CA PRO A 7 49.76 9.93 38.21
C PRO A 7 48.29 10.06 37.83
N ALA A 8 47.60 11.00 38.47
CA ALA A 8 46.30 11.50 38.02
C ALA A 8 46.47 12.37 36.77
N PRO A 9 45.45 12.47 35.90
CA PRO A 9 45.15 13.70 35.22
C PRO A 9 43.99 14.40 35.94
N VAL A 10 44.31 15.57 36.45
CA VAL A 10 43.36 16.68 36.61
C VAL A 10 42.92 17.06 35.19
N TRP A 11 41.63 17.22 34.93
CA TRP A 11 41.01 18.46 34.45
C TRP A 11 39.50 18.26 34.16
N PRO A 12 38.69 19.31 34.37
CA PRO A 12 37.24 19.24 34.51
C PRO A 12 36.48 19.69 33.25
N ALA A 13 35.16 19.48 33.28
CA ALA A 13 34.18 20.24 32.50
C ALA A 13 34.31 20.21 30.96
N LEU A 14 33.88 19.11 30.31
CA LEU A 14 33.39 19.20 28.92
C LEU A 14 32.56 17.97 28.44
N PHE A 15 31.85 17.27 29.32
CA PHE A 15 31.03 16.09 28.95
C PHE A 15 29.52 16.26 29.19
N GLY A 16 29.02 17.49 29.08
CA GLY A 16 27.59 17.82 29.17
C GLY A 16 26.88 18.06 27.83
N LEU A 17 27.55 17.87 26.68
CA LEU A 17 27.04 18.38 25.40
C LEU A 17 27.08 17.41 24.21
N LEU A 18 27.42 16.12 24.39
CA LEU A 18 27.55 15.18 23.26
C LEU A 18 26.89 13.80 23.46
N ALA A 19 26.02 13.63 24.46
CA ALA A 19 25.32 12.36 24.72
C ALA A 19 23.78 12.48 24.71
N LEU A 20 23.22 13.26 23.78
CA LEU A 20 21.76 13.36 23.54
C LEU A 20 21.44 13.48 22.03
N SER A 21 22.09 12.68 21.18
CA SER A 21 21.67 12.50 19.78
C SER A 21 20.97 11.15 19.53
N SER A 22 20.64 10.40 20.58
CA SER A 22 19.84 9.17 20.46
C SER A 22 18.39 9.42 20.92
N GLY A 23 17.52 9.61 19.95
CA GLY A 23 16.08 9.39 20.09
C GLY A 23 15.28 10.53 20.74
N ALA A 24 15.03 11.60 19.99
CA ALA A 24 13.75 12.28 20.18
C ALA A 24 12.64 11.23 19.90
N PRO A 25 11.69 10.98 20.81
CA PRO A 25 10.51 10.20 20.46
C PRO A 25 9.80 10.89 19.29
N PRO A 26 9.11 10.14 18.41
CA PRO A 26 8.47 10.73 17.23
C PRO A 26 7.51 11.82 17.70
N ALA A 27 7.69 13.03 17.18
CA ALA A 27 6.72 14.10 17.33
C ALA A 27 5.37 13.53 16.89
N LEU A 28 4.40 13.48 17.81
CA LEU A 28 3.01 13.30 17.41
C LEU A 28 2.65 14.49 16.52
N ALA A 29 2.11 14.20 15.35
CA ALA A 29 1.81 15.16 14.30
C ALA A 29 1.20 16.44 14.91
N GLN A 30 1.82 17.59 14.63
CA GLN A 30 1.17 18.85 14.90
C GLN A 30 -0.15 18.89 14.11
N PRO A 31 -1.21 19.49 14.66
CA PRO A 31 -2.42 19.70 13.88
C PRO A 31 -2.05 20.48 12.62
N VAL A 32 -2.27 19.86 11.46
CA VAL A 32 -2.13 20.52 10.16
C VAL A 32 -2.94 21.82 10.23
N PRO A 33 -2.35 22.99 9.95
CA PRO A 33 -3.12 24.22 9.84
C PRO A 33 -4.09 24.05 8.67
N VAL A 34 -5.36 23.83 8.98
CA VAL A 34 -6.44 23.77 7.99
C VAL A 34 -6.77 25.22 7.64
N PRO A 35 -6.50 25.71 6.41
CA PRO A 35 -6.95 27.03 6.03
C PRO A 35 -8.48 27.05 6.08
N ALA A 36 -9.04 27.92 6.92
CA ALA A 36 -10.47 28.17 6.95
C ALA A 36 -10.87 28.82 5.62
N SER A 37 -11.47 28.05 4.71
CA SER A 37 -12.13 28.60 3.53
C SER A 37 -13.35 29.41 3.97
N ALA A 38 -13.42 30.67 3.54
CA ALA A 38 -14.57 31.55 3.80
C ALA A 38 -15.82 31.22 2.95
N LYS A 39 -15.74 30.25 2.02
CA LYS A 39 -16.89 29.78 1.22
C LYS A 39 -17.37 28.42 1.73
N PRO A 40 -18.71 28.20 1.82
CA PRO A 40 -19.26 26.87 2.12
C PRO A 40 -18.73 25.85 1.12
N ALA A 41 -18.27 24.72 1.62
CA ALA A 41 -17.79 23.63 0.79
C ALA A 41 -18.94 23.08 -0.07
N SER A 42 -18.63 22.76 -1.33
CA SER A 42 -19.54 22.06 -2.22
C SER A 42 -19.91 20.68 -1.65
N ALA A 43 -21.04 20.13 -2.11
CA ALA A 43 -21.44 18.77 -1.73
C ALA A 43 -20.36 17.72 -2.07
N VAL A 44 -19.60 17.93 -3.16
CA VAL A 44 -18.50 17.05 -3.58
C VAL A 44 -17.33 17.13 -2.59
N GLU A 45 -16.94 18.32 -2.14
CA GLU A 45 -15.88 18.50 -1.14
C GLU A 45 -16.26 17.84 0.19
N ARG A 46 -17.48 18.07 0.68
CA ARG A 46 -17.98 17.43 1.91
C ARG A 46 -18.03 15.91 1.80
N LEU A 47 -18.48 15.36 0.68
CA LEU A 47 -18.47 13.91 0.44
C LEU A 47 -17.04 13.36 0.32
N SER A 48 -16.09 14.14 -0.19
CA SER A 48 -14.68 13.75 -0.25
C SER A 48 -14.07 13.65 1.15
N HIS A 49 -14.35 14.62 2.03
CA HIS A 49 -13.97 14.56 3.44
C HIS A 49 -14.62 13.38 4.17
N LEU A 50 -15.92 13.15 3.94
CA LEU A 50 -16.64 11.99 4.50
C LEU A 50 -16.01 10.65 4.05
N ALA A 51 -15.63 10.53 2.78
CA ALA A 51 -15.00 9.32 2.24
C ALA A 51 -13.61 9.06 2.86
N ARG A 52 -12.80 10.10 3.06
CA ARG A 52 -11.51 9.99 3.76
C ARG A 52 -11.70 9.56 5.22
N LEU A 53 -12.66 10.16 5.92
CA LEU A 53 -13.00 9.78 7.28
C LEU A 53 -13.46 8.32 7.36
N TRP A 54 -14.29 7.86 6.43
CA TRP A 54 -14.74 6.48 6.38
C TRP A 54 -13.56 5.50 6.30
N GLY A 55 -12.56 5.78 5.46
CA GLY A 55 -11.35 4.97 5.35
C GLY A 55 -10.48 5.01 6.60
N ALA A 56 -10.30 6.20 7.18
CA ALA A 56 -9.55 6.37 8.41
C ALA A 56 -10.15 5.53 9.56
N VAL A 57 -11.47 5.55 9.73
CA VAL A 57 -12.13 4.69 10.71
C VAL A 57 -11.98 3.21 10.31
N ARG A 58 -12.23 2.86 9.04
CA ARG A 58 -12.20 1.45 8.53
C ARG A 58 -10.89 0.72 8.82
N TYR A 59 -9.76 1.41 8.70
CA TYR A 59 -8.42 0.81 8.76
C TYR A 59 -7.62 1.14 10.02
N PHE A 60 -8.06 2.09 10.86
CA PHE A 60 -7.35 2.42 12.09
C PHE A 60 -8.17 2.23 13.38
N HIS A 61 -9.50 2.21 13.30
CA HIS A 61 -10.35 2.10 14.50
C HIS A 61 -10.39 0.66 15.03
N PRO A 62 -9.88 0.38 16.26
CA PRO A 62 -9.70 -0.98 16.77
C PRO A 62 -11.02 -1.76 16.87
N TRP A 63 -12.13 -1.10 17.19
CA TRP A 63 -13.40 -1.78 17.44
C TRP A 63 -14.00 -2.43 16.18
N LEU A 64 -13.67 -1.94 14.98
CA LEU A 64 -14.13 -2.57 13.73
C LEU A 64 -13.51 -3.95 13.49
N ALA A 65 -12.43 -4.31 14.19
CA ALA A 65 -11.79 -5.60 14.04
C ALA A 65 -12.55 -6.74 14.76
N TYR A 66 -13.42 -6.42 15.72
CA TYR A 66 -14.11 -7.43 16.53
C TYR A 66 -15.59 -7.13 16.80
N GLN A 67 -16.04 -5.87 16.87
CA GLN A 67 -17.45 -5.52 17.07
C GLN A 67 -18.26 -5.65 15.77
N GLU A 68 -19.54 -6.02 15.87
CA GLU A 68 -20.45 -6.10 14.73
C GLU A 68 -21.03 -4.73 14.38
N ILE A 69 -20.21 -3.90 13.73
CA ILE A 69 -20.59 -2.57 13.27
C ILE A 69 -20.70 -2.58 11.74
N ASP A 70 -21.88 -2.24 11.23
CA ASP A 70 -22.12 -2.11 9.79
C ASP A 70 -21.62 -0.74 9.28
N TRP A 71 -20.30 -0.66 9.07
CA TRP A 71 -19.65 0.59 8.72
C TRP A 71 -19.99 1.10 7.31
N ASP A 72 -20.35 0.21 6.39
CA ASP A 72 -20.89 0.60 5.09
C ASP A 72 -22.25 1.27 5.23
N ALA A 73 -23.16 0.68 6.02
CA ALA A 73 -24.49 1.24 6.23
C ALA A 73 -24.44 2.62 6.89
N ALA A 74 -23.50 2.83 7.82
CA ALA A 74 -23.28 4.14 8.44
C ALA A 74 -22.96 5.22 7.39
N LEU A 75 -22.08 4.93 6.43
CA LEU A 75 -21.77 5.84 5.32
C LEU A 75 -22.97 6.07 4.41
N VAL A 76 -23.63 5.00 3.97
CA VAL A 76 -24.81 5.04 3.08
C VAL A 76 -25.92 5.91 3.67
N GLN A 77 -26.16 5.82 4.98
CA GLN A 77 -27.16 6.63 5.68
C GLN A 77 -26.73 8.09 5.90
N ALA A 78 -25.43 8.37 5.93
CA ALA A 78 -24.88 9.72 6.14
C ALA A 78 -24.87 10.55 4.84
N ILE A 79 -24.64 9.91 3.68
CA ILE A 79 -24.53 10.56 2.37
C ILE A 79 -25.69 11.53 2.07
N PRO A 80 -26.99 11.14 2.21
CA PRO A 80 -28.10 12.05 1.92
C PRO A 80 -28.10 13.28 2.83
N ARG A 81 -27.75 13.11 4.12
CA ARG A 81 -27.70 14.22 5.09
C ARG A 81 -26.57 15.20 4.77
N VAL A 82 -25.39 14.68 4.41
CA VAL A 82 -24.25 15.50 4.00
C VAL A 82 -24.57 16.30 2.72
N ARG A 83 -25.24 15.69 1.74
CA ARG A 83 -25.66 16.38 0.52
C ARG A 83 -26.73 17.45 0.77
N ALA A 84 -27.63 17.21 1.72
CA ALA A 84 -28.70 18.14 2.07
C ALA A 84 -28.25 19.28 3.00
N ALA A 85 -27.07 19.16 3.63
CA ALA A 85 -26.55 20.17 4.55
C ALA A 85 -26.34 21.52 3.86
N ARG A 86 -26.86 22.58 4.47
CA ARG A 86 -26.75 23.97 3.99
C ARG A 86 -25.79 24.81 4.81
N THR A 87 -25.41 24.34 6.00
CA THR A 87 -24.47 25.00 6.91
C THR A 87 -23.37 24.04 7.35
N ALA A 88 -22.25 24.59 7.84
CA ALA A 88 -21.14 23.81 8.37
C ALA A 88 -21.56 22.96 9.58
N GLU A 89 -22.47 23.46 10.41
CA GLU A 89 -23.02 22.76 11.58
C GLU A 89 -23.92 21.60 11.18
N GLN A 90 -24.76 21.77 10.15
CA GLN A 90 -25.59 20.69 9.62
C GLN A 90 -24.72 19.57 9.03
N TYR A 91 -23.63 19.95 8.35
CA TYR A 91 -22.64 19.01 7.84
C TYR A 91 -21.92 18.28 8.97
N ALA A 92 -21.40 19.00 9.98
CA ALA A 92 -20.76 18.43 11.15
C ALA A 92 -21.69 17.46 11.90
N ALA A 93 -22.98 17.81 12.07
CA ALA A 93 -23.98 16.94 12.69
C ALA A 93 -24.27 15.68 11.87
N ALA A 94 -24.29 15.79 10.54
CA ALA A 94 -24.44 14.64 9.65
C ALA A 94 -23.25 13.68 9.76
N VAL A 95 -22.01 14.20 9.81
CA VAL A 95 -20.80 13.41 10.04
C VAL A 95 -20.80 12.77 11.43
N GLN A 96 -21.17 13.52 12.47
CA GLN A 96 -21.27 13.00 13.83
C GLN A 96 -22.29 11.86 13.95
N THR A 97 -23.39 11.91 13.19
CA THR A 97 -24.38 10.83 13.12
C THR A 97 -23.76 9.54 12.56
N MET A 98 -22.89 9.63 11.55
CA MET A 98 -22.14 8.49 11.02
C MET A 98 -21.21 7.90 12.10
N LEU A 99 -20.41 8.75 12.75
CA LEU A 99 -19.49 8.31 13.80
C LEU A 99 -20.23 7.69 15.00
N GLY A 100 -21.44 8.15 15.29
CA GLY A 100 -22.30 7.59 16.34
C GLY A 100 -22.60 6.10 16.19
N ALA A 101 -22.53 5.53 14.97
CA ALA A 101 -22.68 4.10 14.74
C ALA A 101 -21.58 3.25 15.41
N LEU A 102 -20.44 3.85 15.77
CA LEU A 102 -19.35 3.18 16.48
C LEU A 102 -19.67 2.98 17.97
N GLY A 103 -20.54 3.81 18.55
CA GLY A 103 -20.73 3.86 20.00
C GLY A 103 -19.48 4.32 20.78
N ASP A 104 -18.47 4.90 20.11
CA ASP A 104 -17.22 5.36 20.71
C ASP A 104 -17.30 6.86 21.05
N PRO A 105 -17.21 7.26 22.33
CA PRO A 105 -17.20 8.67 22.70
C PRO A 105 -15.88 9.37 22.33
N VAL A 106 -14.80 8.62 22.08
CA VAL A 106 -13.51 9.21 21.66
C VAL A 106 -13.59 9.67 20.22
N THR A 107 -14.15 8.85 19.34
CA THR A 107 -14.29 9.14 17.91
C THR A 107 -15.45 10.10 17.63
N ARG A 108 -15.14 11.38 17.43
CA ARG A 108 -16.13 12.47 17.37
C ARG A 108 -15.70 13.63 16.47
N VAL A 109 -16.68 14.41 16.01
CA VAL A 109 -16.44 15.69 15.34
C VAL A 109 -16.11 16.75 16.39
N ARG A 110 -15.11 17.59 16.10
CA ARG A 110 -14.76 18.77 16.89
C ARG A 110 -14.59 20.01 15.99
N PRO A 111 -14.90 21.21 16.50
CA PRO A 111 -14.45 22.45 15.89
C PRO A 111 -12.92 22.51 15.86
N VAL A 112 -12.36 23.05 14.79
CA VAL A 112 -10.97 23.48 14.71
C VAL A 112 -10.89 24.88 15.30
N PRO A 113 -10.08 25.13 16.33
CA PRO A 113 -9.95 26.46 16.93
C PRO A 113 -9.59 27.51 15.87
N THR A 114 -10.38 28.60 15.80
CA THR A 114 -10.16 29.74 14.92
C THR A 114 -9.43 30.85 15.69
N GLY A 115 -8.15 30.65 15.94
CA GLY A 115 -7.31 31.58 16.70
C GLY A 115 -5.93 30.98 16.89
N ASP A 116 -4.95 31.82 17.24
CA ASP A 116 -3.65 31.33 17.69
C ASP A 116 -3.85 30.48 18.94
N PRO A 117 -3.54 29.17 18.93
CA PRO A 117 -3.61 28.34 20.12
C PRO A 117 -2.80 28.97 21.28
N GLU A 118 -1.71 29.68 20.97
CA GLU A 118 -0.85 30.38 21.94
C GLU A 118 -1.56 31.55 22.64
N ALA A 119 -2.46 32.25 21.95
CA ALA A 119 -3.19 33.41 22.50
C ALA A 119 -4.39 33.01 23.37
N SER A 120 -4.82 31.75 23.29
CA SER A 120 -6.01 31.23 23.98
C SER A 120 -5.71 30.57 25.33
N LEU A 121 -4.45 30.21 25.57
CA LEU A 121 -4.01 29.68 26.87
C LEU A 121 -3.71 30.86 27.82
N PRO A 122 -4.34 30.94 29.01
CA PRO A 122 -3.97 31.97 29.97
C PRO A 122 -2.48 31.80 30.32
N PRO A 123 -1.66 32.87 30.27
CA PRO A 123 -0.27 32.79 30.67
C PRO A 123 -0.16 32.19 32.07
N ASP A 124 0.64 31.15 32.27
CA ASP A 124 1.09 30.79 33.62
C ASP A 124 2.19 31.79 33.99
N ASP A 125 1.79 32.86 34.67
CA ASP A 125 2.66 33.94 35.13
C ASP A 125 3.52 33.53 36.34
N ARG A 126 3.42 32.27 36.79
CA ARG A 126 4.23 31.74 37.88
C ARG A 126 5.71 31.74 37.50
N ALA A 127 6.49 32.43 38.32
CA ALA A 127 7.94 32.54 38.18
C ALA A 127 8.66 31.18 38.34
N THR A 128 8.01 30.19 38.96
CA THR A 128 8.61 28.89 39.31
C THR A 128 7.76 27.72 38.83
N LEU A 129 8.42 26.63 38.44
CA LEU A 129 7.77 25.35 38.07
C LEU A 129 7.22 24.62 39.30
N VAL A 130 7.78 24.89 40.48
CA VAL A 130 7.33 24.34 41.76
C VAL A 130 6.97 25.43 42.76
N GLN A 131 6.01 25.14 43.63
CA GLN A 131 5.59 26.03 44.71
C GLN A 131 5.22 25.22 45.96
N TRP A 132 5.79 25.56 47.10
CA TRP A 132 5.31 25.06 48.39
C TRP A 132 3.98 25.74 48.70
N VAL A 133 2.88 24.98 48.59
CA VAL A 133 1.53 25.50 48.84
C VAL A 133 1.15 25.37 50.31
N GLU A 134 1.73 24.39 51.01
CA GLU A 134 1.62 24.19 52.45
C GLU A 134 2.84 23.45 53.02
N PRO A 135 3.03 23.41 54.35
CA PRO A 135 4.09 22.61 54.97
C PRO A 135 4.00 21.14 54.54
N GLY A 136 4.97 20.68 53.74
CA GLY A 136 5.05 19.30 53.27
C GLY A 136 4.29 18.99 51.97
N VAL A 137 3.59 19.96 51.37
CA VAL A 137 2.90 19.79 50.07
C VAL A 137 3.49 20.74 49.02
N LEU A 138 4.02 20.15 47.95
CA LEU A 138 4.61 20.88 46.82
C LEU A 138 3.68 20.78 45.60
N ALA A 139 3.40 21.88 44.93
CA ALA A 139 2.74 21.91 43.64
C ALA A 139 3.78 21.97 42.53
N LEU A 140 3.63 21.14 41.50
CA LEU A 140 4.42 21.07 40.29
C LEU A 140 3.50 21.43 39.11
N TYR A 141 3.75 22.58 38.47
CA TYR A 141 2.88 23.13 37.43
C TYR A 141 3.40 22.76 36.03
N CYS A 142 2.99 21.59 35.54
CA CYS A 142 3.36 21.06 34.23
C CYS A 142 2.37 21.50 33.13
N ARG A 143 2.12 22.81 32.99
CA ARG A 143 1.20 23.34 31.97
C ARG A 143 1.91 23.58 30.63
N PRO A 144 1.19 23.58 29.48
CA PRO A 144 1.79 23.76 28.15
C PRO A 144 2.67 25.01 27.99
N ASN A 145 2.37 26.07 28.75
CA ASN A 145 3.09 27.34 28.76
C ASN A 145 3.99 27.55 29.98
N ALA A 146 4.40 26.47 30.66
CA ALA A 146 5.23 26.55 31.87
C ALA A 146 6.61 27.20 31.65
N ALA A 147 7.09 27.32 30.41
CA ALA A 147 8.26 28.11 30.05
C ALA A 147 8.14 28.68 28.63
N LYS A 148 8.81 29.82 28.37
CA LYS A 148 8.81 30.50 27.06
C LYS A 148 9.94 30.03 26.14
N SER A 149 10.95 29.35 26.68
CA SER A 149 12.07 28.78 25.92
C SER A 149 12.59 27.49 26.56
N TRP A 150 13.38 26.73 25.79
CA TRP A 150 14.03 25.52 26.29
C TRP A 150 15.01 25.83 27.42
N GLU A 151 15.78 26.93 27.32
CA GLU A 151 16.72 27.34 28.37
C GLU A 151 16.01 27.77 29.66
N GLU A 152 14.84 28.41 29.54
CA GLU A 152 14.00 28.71 30.70
C GLU A 152 13.46 27.43 31.34
N MET A 153 12.98 26.47 30.52
CA MET A 153 12.49 25.19 30.99
C MET A 153 13.58 24.41 31.76
N VAL A 154 14.78 24.29 31.18
CA VAL A 154 15.93 23.61 31.80
C VAL A 154 16.31 24.26 33.13
N ARG A 155 16.34 25.59 33.21
CA ARG A 155 16.63 26.31 34.46
C ARG A 155 15.56 26.07 35.53
N LYS A 156 14.28 26.12 35.15
CA LYS A 156 13.14 25.85 36.04
C LYS A 156 13.16 24.41 36.55
N LEU A 157 13.47 23.44 35.69
CA LEU A 157 13.64 22.03 36.06
C LEU A 157 14.82 21.81 37.01
N ALA A 158 15.97 22.44 36.74
CA ALA A 158 17.14 22.36 37.62
C ALA A 158 16.84 22.88 39.04
N ALA A 159 16.03 23.93 39.15
CA ALA A 159 15.57 24.46 40.44
C ALA A 159 14.50 23.58 41.11
N ALA A 160 13.64 22.91 40.34
CA ALA A 160 12.57 22.06 40.85
C ALA A 160 13.05 20.70 41.38
N ARG A 161 14.01 20.06 40.69
CA ARG A 161 14.54 18.71 41.02
C ARG A 161 14.93 18.50 42.50
N PRO A 162 15.68 19.40 43.16
CA PRO A 162 16.05 19.20 44.57
C PRO A 162 14.90 19.45 45.56
N GLU A 163 13.80 20.10 45.13
CA GLU A 163 12.66 20.38 46.00
C GLU A 163 11.67 19.21 46.08
N ILE A 164 11.51 18.44 45.01
CA ILE A 164 10.56 17.32 44.93
C ILE A 164 10.77 16.28 46.05
N PRO A 165 12.01 15.78 46.30
CA PRO A 165 12.26 14.78 47.35
C PRO A 165 12.02 15.27 48.79
N LYS A 166 11.95 16.59 49.00
CA LYS A 166 11.67 17.19 50.32
C LYS A 166 10.19 17.14 50.66
N ALA A 167 9.32 16.99 49.66
CA ALA A 167 7.87 17.03 49.82
C ALA A 167 7.34 15.70 50.38
N LYS A 168 6.34 15.77 51.27
CA LYS A 168 5.57 14.61 51.70
C LYS A 168 4.53 14.23 50.66
N ALA A 169 3.95 15.23 49.99
CA ALA A 169 2.99 15.06 48.91
C ALA A 169 3.27 16.05 47.77
N VAL A 170 2.98 15.65 46.54
CA VAL A 170 3.10 16.48 45.34
C VAL A 170 1.78 16.56 44.59
N ILE A 171 1.35 17.77 44.25
CA ILE A 171 0.26 18.01 43.29
C ILE A 171 0.90 18.30 41.94
N VAL A 172 0.55 17.54 40.91
CA VAL A 172 1.05 17.71 39.55
C VAL A 172 -0.07 18.27 38.68
N ASP A 173 -0.04 19.57 38.40
CA ASP A 173 -1.05 20.24 37.60
C ASP A 173 -0.68 20.18 36.11
N VAL A 174 -1.42 19.39 35.36
CA VAL A 174 -1.24 19.15 33.91
C VAL A 174 -2.44 19.64 33.10
N ARG A 175 -3.31 20.46 33.69
CA ARG A 175 -4.49 21.01 33.02
C ARG A 175 -4.12 21.86 31.80
N GLY A 176 -5.00 21.84 30.81
CA GLY A 176 -4.86 22.58 29.55
C GLY A 176 -4.75 21.66 28.34
N ALA A 177 -4.97 22.23 27.15
CA ALA A 177 -4.84 21.54 25.88
C ALA A 177 -3.37 21.21 25.58
N GLY A 178 -3.08 19.99 25.10
CA GLY A 178 -1.74 19.64 24.64
C GLY A 178 -1.26 20.61 23.55
N GLY A 179 -0.07 21.20 23.73
CA GLY A 179 0.45 22.25 22.85
C GLY A 179 1.90 22.63 23.16
N TRP A 180 2.50 23.38 22.23
CA TRP A 180 3.89 23.86 22.20
C TRP A 180 4.17 24.95 23.27
N PRO A 181 5.43 25.25 23.67
CA PRO A 181 6.68 24.54 23.34
C PRO A 181 6.92 23.26 24.12
N PHE A 182 6.27 23.08 25.26
CA PHE A 182 6.52 21.94 26.14
C PHE A 182 5.21 21.31 26.56
N HIS A 183 4.85 20.23 25.88
CA HIS A 183 3.78 19.39 26.37
C HIS A 183 4.18 18.84 27.77
N PRO A 184 3.21 18.71 28.70
CA PRO A 184 3.45 18.26 30.08
C PRO A 184 4.32 17.00 30.25
N GLN A 185 4.33 16.07 29.28
CA GLN A 185 5.17 14.88 29.33
C GLN A 185 6.67 15.18 29.29
N TYR A 186 7.13 16.25 28.60
CA TYR A 186 8.55 16.60 28.61
C TYR A 186 9.05 17.00 30.00
N ILE A 187 8.24 17.76 30.73
CA ILE A 187 8.56 18.17 32.10
C ILE A 187 8.57 16.94 33.00
N LEU A 188 7.57 16.06 32.85
CA LEU A 188 7.45 14.85 33.66
C LEU A 188 8.57 13.86 33.39
N ALA A 189 9.00 13.67 32.14
CA ALA A 189 10.12 12.78 31.80
C ALA A 189 11.42 13.14 32.55
N GLU A 190 11.60 14.41 32.89
CA GLU A 190 12.79 14.90 33.61
C GLU A 190 12.72 14.72 35.14
N VAL A 191 11.52 14.45 35.69
CA VAL A 191 11.29 14.35 37.15
C VAL A 191 10.53 13.09 37.57
N GLU A 192 10.12 12.23 36.66
CA GLU A 192 9.31 11.04 36.93
C GLU A 192 9.93 10.10 37.97
N GLY A 193 11.25 9.89 37.92
CA GLY A 193 11.94 9.06 38.90
C GLY A 193 11.96 9.65 40.33
N LEU A 194 11.70 10.95 40.47
CA LEU A 194 11.55 11.61 41.78
C LEU A 194 10.11 11.50 42.30
N LEU A 195 9.16 11.21 41.42
CA LEU A 195 7.75 11.02 41.76
C LEU A 195 7.45 9.53 42.01
N VAL A 196 8.14 8.61 41.36
CA VAL A 196 7.83 7.18 41.49
C VAL A 196 8.45 6.61 42.77
N GLY A 197 7.63 6.08 43.68
CA GLY A 197 8.11 5.46 44.94
C GLY A 197 8.44 3.97 44.81
N ARG A 198 7.76 3.26 43.92
CA ARG A 198 8.04 1.88 43.51
C ARG A 198 7.75 1.71 42.02
N PRO A 199 8.41 0.75 41.33
CA PRO A 199 8.22 0.56 39.89
C PRO A 199 6.74 0.53 39.49
N ALA A 200 6.41 1.29 38.45
CA ALA A 200 5.06 1.40 37.91
C ALA A 200 5.09 1.27 36.39
N THR A 201 4.09 0.62 35.83
CA THR A 201 3.93 0.47 34.38
C THR A 201 2.66 1.18 33.93
N ALA A 202 2.76 1.95 32.85
CA ALA A 202 1.59 2.51 32.21
C ALA A 202 0.64 1.39 31.71
N PRO A 203 -0.65 1.68 31.56
CA PRO A 203 -1.57 0.77 30.90
C PRO A 203 -1.08 0.37 29.52
N VAL A 204 -1.14 -0.93 29.24
CA VAL A 204 -0.78 -1.48 27.92
C VAL A 204 -1.81 -1.03 26.90
N GLN A 205 -1.36 -0.70 25.69
CA GLN A 205 -2.25 -0.37 24.57
C GLN A 205 -1.97 -1.29 23.37
N ARG A 206 -3.02 -1.59 22.61
CA ARG A 206 -2.92 -2.27 21.31
C ARG A 206 -3.57 -1.44 20.20
N HIS A 207 -3.14 -1.67 18.97
CA HIS A 207 -3.66 -0.99 17.78
C HIS A 207 -3.67 -1.93 16.57
N LEU A 208 -4.39 -1.55 15.52
CA LEU A 208 -4.40 -2.30 14.26
C LEU A 208 -3.12 -2.08 13.47
N LEU A 209 -2.59 -3.19 12.95
CA LEU A 209 -1.49 -3.23 12.00
C LEU A 209 -1.89 -4.09 10.81
N HIS A 210 -1.76 -3.54 9.60
CA HIS A 210 -1.97 -4.24 8.35
C HIS A 210 -0.66 -4.30 7.57
N SER A 211 -0.24 -5.50 7.16
CA SER A 211 0.90 -5.70 6.27
C SER A 211 0.39 -6.09 4.89
N GLY A 212 0.24 -5.08 4.03
CA GLY A 212 -0.54 -5.15 2.80
C GLY A 212 -2.05 -5.27 3.06
N TYR A 213 -2.82 -5.36 1.97
CA TYR A 213 -4.27 -5.53 2.06
C TYR A 213 -4.65 -7.00 2.15
N ARG A 214 -5.30 -7.39 3.25
CA ARG A 214 -5.88 -8.72 3.39
C ARG A 214 -6.98 -8.91 2.35
N SER A 215 -6.82 -9.89 1.46
CA SER A 215 -7.79 -10.20 0.41
C SER A 215 -9.19 -10.45 0.99
N GLN A 216 -10.20 -9.88 0.35
CA GLN A 216 -11.62 -10.10 0.70
C GLN A 216 -12.26 -11.25 -0.09
N LEU A 217 -11.52 -11.85 -1.02
CA LEU A 217 -11.92 -13.02 -1.78
C LEU A 217 -10.94 -14.18 -1.52
N ALA A 218 -11.37 -15.40 -1.84
CA ALA A 218 -10.48 -16.55 -1.81
C ALA A 218 -9.31 -16.35 -2.78
N GLY A 219 -8.11 -16.70 -2.34
CA GLY A 219 -6.90 -16.57 -3.15
C GLY A 219 -6.18 -15.23 -2.96
N THR A 220 -4.88 -15.31 -2.72
CA THR A 220 -3.90 -14.23 -2.78
C THR A 220 -2.58 -14.89 -3.17
N SER A 221 -1.73 -14.21 -3.94
CA SER A 221 -0.37 -14.71 -4.18
C SER A 221 0.64 -14.20 -3.14
N GLY A 222 0.24 -13.24 -2.29
CA GLY A 222 1.08 -12.67 -1.24
C GLY A 222 0.63 -12.97 0.18
N SER A 223 1.59 -12.98 1.11
CA SER A 223 1.41 -13.20 2.56
C SER A 223 0.92 -11.95 3.29
N TYR A 224 -0.26 -11.43 2.91
CA TYR A 224 -0.87 -10.25 3.53
C TYR A 224 -1.54 -10.59 4.86
N SER A 225 -1.43 -9.70 5.84
CA SER A 225 -1.98 -9.94 7.18
C SER A 225 -2.54 -8.68 7.81
N SER A 226 -3.44 -8.86 8.78
CA SER A 226 -4.00 -7.79 9.60
C SER A 226 -4.20 -8.34 11.00
N GLY A 227 -3.86 -7.55 12.02
CA GLY A 227 -4.00 -7.98 13.40
C GLY A 227 -3.75 -6.84 14.38
N PHE A 228 -3.84 -7.17 15.67
CA PHE A 228 -3.46 -6.25 16.73
C PHE A 228 -1.97 -6.36 17.03
N LEU A 229 -1.30 -5.22 17.14
CA LEU A 229 0.02 -5.10 17.73
C LEU A 229 -0.12 -4.48 19.12
N THR A 230 0.28 -5.24 20.15
CA THR A 230 0.36 -4.77 21.53
C THR A 230 1.78 -4.29 21.79
N LEU A 231 1.93 -3.04 22.23
CA LEU A 231 3.24 -2.50 22.59
C LEU A 231 3.59 -2.84 24.03
N PHE A 232 4.88 -2.91 24.35
CA PHE A 232 5.33 -2.95 25.73
C PHE A 232 4.88 -1.68 26.46
N PRO A 233 4.44 -1.78 27.73
CA PRO A 233 4.05 -0.62 28.49
C PRO A 233 5.27 0.24 28.80
N GLU A 234 5.06 1.56 28.85
CA GLU A 234 6.04 2.47 29.41
C GLU A 234 6.25 2.14 30.90
N SER A 235 7.50 2.09 31.32
CA SER A 235 7.88 1.65 32.67
C SER A 235 8.62 2.77 33.38
N PHE A 236 8.17 3.09 34.58
CA PHE A 236 8.71 4.15 35.42
C PHE A 236 9.38 3.55 36.65
N SER A 237 10.62 3.96 36.90
CA SER A 237 11.44 3.45 38.01
C SER A 237 11.77 4.55 39.01
N PRO A 238 11.82 4.21 40.32
CA PRO A 238 12.22 5.16 41.36
C PRO A 238 13.69 5.55 41.18
N SER A 239 13.99 6.81 41.47
CA SER A 239 15.37 7.27 41.66
C SER A 239 15.91 6.83 43.03
N PRO A 240 17.23 6.93 43.28
CA PRO A 240 17.79 6.70 44.61
C PRO A 240 17.33 7.70 45.69
N GLN A 241 16.73 8.82 45.30
CA GLN A 241 16.23 9.85 46.21
C GLN A 241 14.83 9.45 46.74
N PRO A 242 14.46 9.87 47.96
CA PRO A 242 13.14 9.58 48.50
C PRO A 242 12.05 10.22 47.64
N ALA A 243 11.04 9.43 47.26
CA ALA A 243 9.86 9.93 46.57
C ALA A 243 8.80 10.44 47.56
N PRO A 244 7.97 11.41 47.16
CA PRO A 244 6.78 11.81 47.92
C PRO A 244 5.86 10.61 48.18
N GLN A 245 5.20 10.59 49.34
CA GLN A 245 4.29 9.51 49.72
C GLN A 245 2.95 9.57 48.97
N ARG A 246 2.58 10.76 48.49
CA ARG A 246 1.28 11.02 47.85
C ARG A 246 1.44 11.92 46.65
N ILE A 247 0.93 11.48 45.50
CA ILE A 247 1.01 12.22 44.25
C ILE A 247 -0.40 12.36 43.69
N VAL A 248 -0.80 13.60 43.43
CA VAL A 248 -2.13 13.92 42.91
C VAL A 248 -1.98 14.65 41.60
N PHE A 249 -2.40 14.04 40.50
CA PHE A 249 -2.47 14.69 39.21
C PHE A 249 -3.76 15.49 39.10
N LEU A 250 -3.67 16.70 38.58
CA LEU A 250 -4.81 17.56 38.32
C LEU A 250 -4.95 17.74 36.80
N VAL A 251 -6.09 17.30 36.26
CA VAL A 251 -6.38 17.19 34.81
C VAL A 251 -7.70 17.89 34.46
N SER A 252 -7.91 18.18 33.18
CA SER A 252 -9.19 18.67 32.62
C SER A 252 -9.60 17.82 31.40
N PRO A 253 -10.83 17.95 30.86
CA PRO A 253 -11.30 17.17 29.71
C PRO A 253 -10.39 17.26 28.46
N GLU A 254 -9.68 18.38 28.29
CA GLU A 254 -8.78 18.63 27.17
C GLU A 254 -7.35 18.14 27.41
N THR A 255 -7.06 17.62 28.61
CA THR A 255 -5.74 17.14 28.98
C THR A 255 -5.40 15.82 28.29
N ALA A 256 -4.29 15.80 27.56
CA ALA A 256 -3.60 14.56 27.23
C ALA A 256 -2.96 14.00 28.51
N VAL A 257 -3.64 13.06 29.15
CA VAL A 257 -3.26 12.45 30.43
C VAL A 257 -1.90 11.76 30.28
N PRO A 258 -0.88 12.18 31.06
CA PRO A 258 0.45 11.57 30.98
C PRO A 258 0.41 10.07 31.31
N PRO A 259 1.17 9.22 30.59
CA PRO A 259 1.27 7.80 30.91
C PRO A 259 1.71 7.53 32.36
N LEU A 260 2.54 8.41 32.93
CA LEU A 260 2.92 8.37 34.35
C LEU A 260 1.72 8.51 35.30
N ALA A 261 0.77 9.39 35.00
CA ALA A 261 -0.43 9.58 35.83
C ALA A 261 -1.27 8.29 35.85
N ALA A 262 -1.46 7.69 34.68
CA ALA A 262 -2.16 6.42 34.55
C ALA A 262 -1.39 5.26 35.23
N ALA A 263 -0.06 5.23 35.16
CA ALA A 263 0.77 4.22 35.82
C ALA A 263 0.70 4.31 37.35
N LEU A 264 0.75 5.53 37.90
CA LEU A 264 0.64 5.75 39.34
C LEU A 264 -0.78 5.50 39.84
N GLN A 265 -1.82 5.85 39.09
CA GLN A 265 -3.20 5.47 39.42
C GLN A 265 -3.39 3.95 39.38
N ALA A 266 -2.96 3.27 38.32
CA ALA A 266 -3.10 1.83 38.17
C ALA A 266 -2.36 1.03 39.25
N THR A 267 -1.25 1.55 39.76
CA THR A 267 -0.53 0.93 40.87
C THR A 267 -1.00 1.39 42.25
N GLY A 268 -1.91 2.36 42.36
CA GLY A 268 -2.36 2.92 43.64
C GLY A 268 -1.32 3.80 44.33
N GLN A 269 -0.36 4.34 43.58
CA GLN A 269 0.66 5.29 44.04
C GLN A 269 0.30 6.76 43.80
N GLY A 270 -0.70 7.03 42.98
CA GLY A 270 -1.20 8.37 42.73
C GLY A 270 -2.71 8.39 42.55
N ALA A 271 -3.28 9.59 42.63
CA ALA A 271 -4.69 9.87 42.36
C ALA A 271 -4.82 10.94 41.27
N ILE A 272 -5.96 10.97 40.59
CA ILE A 272 -6.33 11.95 39.57
C ILE A 272 -7.53 12.76 40.08
N VAL A 273 -7.36 14.07 40.20
CA VAL A 273 -8.45 15.03 40.34
C VAL A 273 -8.75 15.62 38.98
N ALA A 274 -10.01 15.54 38.55
CA ALA A 274 -10.44 16.07 37.27
C ALA A 274 -11.33 17.31 37.44
N GLU A 275 -10.99 18.40 36.77
CA GLU A 275 -11.84 19.57 36.60
C GLU A 275 -12.82 19.34 35.45
N GLY A 276 -13.94 18.67 35.74
CA GLY A 276 -14.89 18.15 34.77
C GLY A 276 -14.66 16.68 34.45
N LYS A 277 -15.44 16.16 33.50
CA LYS A 277 -15.40 14.73 33.12
C LYS A 277 -14.20 14.42 32.25
N ILE A 278 -13.46 13.38 32.63
CA ILE A 278 -12.41 12.80 31.80
C ILE A 278 -12.84 11.45 31.22
N GLY A 279 -12.30 11.13 30.06
CA GLY A 279 -12.48 9.85 29.40
C GLY A 279 -11.15 9.29 28.89
N GLU A 280 -11.23 8.15 28.21
CA GLU A 280 -10.06 7.51 27.61
C GLU A 280 -9.38 8.36 26.54
N ASP A 281 -10.05 9.38 25.99
CA ASP A 281 -9.50 10.27 24.98
C ASP A 281 -8.24 11.01 25.45
N GLY A 282 -8.08 11.22 26.75
CA GLY A 282 -6.83 11.74 27.30
C GLY A 282 -5.64 10.77 27.21
N LEU A 283 -5.85 9.47 27.04
CA LEU A 283 -4.81 8.44 27.14
C LEU A 283 -4.63 7.60 25.85
N VAL A 284 -5.70 7.34 25.10
CA VAL A 284 -5.62 6.63 23.83
C VAL A 284 -5.10 7.54 22.73
N ARG A 285 -4.42 6.95 21.75
CA ARG A 285 -4.02 7.70 20.56
C ARG A 285 -5.21 7.95 19.67
N GLN A 286 -5.15 9.12 19.04
CA GLN A 286 -6.17 9.62 18.15
C GLN A 286 -5.51 10.15 16.88
N ARG A 287 -6.20 10.01 15.77
CA ARG A 287 -5.88 10.61 14.48
C ARG A 287 -6.85 11.75 14.20
N THR A 288 -6.37 12.87 13.67
CA THR A 288 -7.22 13.99 13.28
C THR A 288 -7.46 13.96 11.79
N VAL A 289 -8.73 13.83 11.37
CA VAL A 289 -9.12 13.85 9.96
C VAL A 289 -9.79 15.19 9.65
N ALA A 290 -9.24 15.95 8.70
CA ALA A 290 -9.80 17.23 8.29
C ALA A 290 -11.18 17.04 7.61
N LEU A 291 -12.18 17.80 8.06
CA LEU A 291 -13.53 17.79 7.48
C LEU A 291 -13.82 19.02 6.62
N GLY A 292 -12.94 20.03 6.64
CA GLY A 292 -13.21 21.34 6.06
C GLY A 292 -14.17 22.17 6.92
N GLU A 293 -14.47 23.39 6.48
CA GLU A 293 -15.46 24.30 7.10
C GLU A 293 -15.24 24.54 8.61
N GLY A 294 -13.98 24.52 9.07
CA GLY A 294 -13.63 24.73 10.49
C GLY A 294 -13.90 23.51 11.38
N PHE A 295 -14.06 22.31 10.83
CA PHE A 295 -14.25 21.07 11.59
C PHE A 295 -13.18 20.02 11.27
N ALA A 296 -12.96 19.14 12.25
CA ALA A 296 -12.17 17.93 12.10
C ALA A 296 -12.83 16.78 12.87
N ALA A 297 -12.56 15.55 12.48
CA ALA A 297 -12.92 14.36 13.25
C ALA A 297 -11.70 13.86 14.02
N LEU A 298 -11.88 13.58 15.31
CA LEU A 298 -10.98 12.77 16.10
C LEU A 298 -11.35 11.31 15.90
N VAL A 299 -10.39 10.45 15.59
CA VAL A 299 -10.58 9.00 15.39
C VAL A 299 -9.66 8.25 16.33
N ARG A 300 -10.23 7.42 17.21
CA ARG A 300 -9.46 6.51 18.07
C ARG A 300 -8.64 5.55 17.22
N THR A 301 -7.37 5.38 17.55
CA THR A 301 -6.47 4.42 16.86
C THR A 301 -5.83 3.38 17.79
N THR A 302 -5.92 3.56 19.10
CA THR A 302 -5.51 2.57 20.10
C THR A 302 -6.66 2.24 21.07
N GLU A 303 -6.57 1.08 21.69
CA GLU A 303 -7.40 0.72 22.84
C GLU A 303 -6.52 0.21 23.98
N ILE A 304 -6.98 0.48 25.20
CA ILE A 304 -6.29 0.07 26.42
C ILE A 304 -6.57 -1.41 26.67
N VAL A 305 -5.53 -2.19 26.95
CA VAL A 305 -5.65 -3.58 27.37
C VAL A 305 -6.01 -3.58 28.87
N PRO A 306 -7.16 -4.16 29.27
CA PRO A 306 -7.59 -4.18 30.66
C PRO A 306 -6.56 -4.84 31.59
N ALA A 307 -6.33 -4.23 32.75
CA ALA A 307 -5.40 -4.71 33.77
C ALA A 307 -6.15 -5.04 35.08
N PRO A 308 -5.85 -6.18 35.74
CA PRO A 308 -6.50 -6.52 37.00
C PRO A 308 -6.31 -5.43 38.06
N GLY A 309 -7.39 -5.08 38.76
CA GLY A 309 -7.34 -4.09 39.85
C GLY A 309 -7.34 -2.62 39.39
N TRP A 310 -7.41 -2.35 38.09
CA TRP A 310 -7.57 -0.99 37.55
C TRP A 310 -8.80 -0.93 36.63
N PRO A 311 -9.85 -0.16 37.01
CA PRO A 311 -11.11 -0.11 36.24
C PRO A 311 -11.01 0.68 34.92
N GLY A 312 -9.81 1.12 34.53
CA GLY A 312 -9.58 2.07 33.45
C GLY A 312 -9.31 3.47 33.98
N LEU A 313 -9.03 4.41 33.06
CA LEU A 313 -8.78 5.80 33.42
C LEU A 313 -10.04 6.43 34.01
N HIS A 314 -9.92 6.99 35.21
CA HIS A 314 -11.02 7.64 35.92
C HIS A 314 -10.49 8.79 36.79
N ALA A 315 -11.39 9.66 37.25
CA ALA A 315 -11.06 10.62 38.29
C ALA A 315 -11.30 9.97 39.66
N ASP A 316 -10.31 10.02 40.54
CA ASP A 316 -10.48 9.69 41.96
C ASP A 316 -11.36 10.73 42.66
N LEU A 317 -11.37 11.97 42.16
CA LEU A 317 -12.30 13.02 42.53
C LEU A 317 -12.61 13.93 41.32
N GLU A 318 -13.88 13.99 40.93
CA GLU A 318 -14.37 14.92 39.91
C GLU A 318 -14.87 16.21 40.57
N VAL A 319 -14.46 17.35 40.02
CA VAL A 319 -14.85 18.69 40.49
C VAL A 319 -15.42 19.46 39.31
N ALA A 320 -16.55 20.16 39.52
CA ALA A 320 -17.11 21.00 38.47
C ALA A 320 -16.12 22.14 38.09
N PRO A 321 -16.03 22.54 36.81
CA PRO A 321 -15.23 23.68 36.40
C PRO A 321 -15.60 24.95 37.18
N GLY A 322 -14.61 25.68 37.67
CA GLY A 322 -14.83 26.91 38.43
C GLY A 322 -15.34 28.05 37.55
N LYS A 323 -16.04 29.04 38.14
CA LYS A 323 -16.34 30.29 37.41
C LYS A 323 -15.12 31.20 37.38
N PRO A 324 -14.93 32.01 36.32
CA PRO A 324 -13.85 33.00 36.29
C PRO A 324 -13.87 33.91 37.53
N GLY A 325 -12.73 34.00 38.24
CA GLY A 325 -12.57 34.81 39.44
C GLY A 325 -12.91 34.13 40.77
N GLU A 326 -13.38 32.89 40.76
CA GLU A 326 -13.52 32.06 41.97
C GLU A 326 -12.21 31.35 42.33
N ALA A 327 -12.08 30.92 43.59
CA ALA A 327 -10.94 30.11 44.01
C ALA A 327 -10.93 28.76 43.27
N ASP A 328 -9.74 28.28 42.90
CA ASP A 328 -9.55 27.05 42.13
C ASP A 328 -9.99 25.82 42.93
N ALA A 329 -11.25 25.44 42.76
CA ALA A 329 -11.88 24.35 43.49
C ALA A 329 -11.22 22.99 43.19
N ALA A 330 -10.75 22.80 41.96
CA ALA A 330 -10.08 21.57 41.55
C ALA A 330 -8.69 21.47 42.19
N PHE A 331 -7.95 22.59 42.29
CA PHE A 331 -6.71 22.63 43.04
C PHE A 331 -6.91 22.45 44.55
N ALA A 332 -7.95 23.04 45.13
CA ALA A 332 -8.30 22.83 46.54
C ALA A 332 -8.65 21.37 46.84
N ALA A 333 -9.34 20.69 45.92
CA ALA A 333 -9.63 19.27 45.98
C ALA A 333 -8.35 18.41 45.88
N ALA A 334 -7.44 18.75 44.96
CA ALA A 334 -6.13 18.09 44.86
C ALA A 334 -5.30 18.25 46.14
N LEU A 335 -5.33 19.44 46.74
CA LEU A 335 -4.68 19.72 48.02
C LEU A 335 -5.28 18.89 49.16
N LYS A 336 -6.61 18.73 49.20
CA LYS A 336 -7.27 17.84 50.16
C LYS A 336 -6.79 16.39 50.02
N LEU A 337 -6.75 15.83 48.80
CA LEU A 337 -6.24 14.47 48.59
C LEU A 337 -4.75 14.34 48.93
N ALA A 338 -3.94 15.37 48.68
CA ALA A 338 -2.53 15.38 49.07
C ALA A 338 -2.35 15.31 50.60
N ARG A 339 -3.26 15.92 51.38
CA ARG A 339 -3.25 15.89 52.86
C ARG A 339 -3.85 14.63 53.46
N ASP A 340 -4.98 14.20 52.93
CA ASP A 340 -5.81 13.19 53.58
C ASP A 340 -5.56 11.80 52.97
N GLY A 341 -4.98 11.74 51.76
CA GLY A 341 -4.93 10.55 50.94
C GLY A 341 -6.23 10.38 50.14
N TRP A 342 -6.28 9.29 49.38
CA TRP A 342 -7.44 8.87 48.59
C TRP A 342 -7.79 7.42 48.96
N PRO A 343 -9.05 7.01 48.77
CA PRO A 343 -9.44 5.62 49.01
C PRO A 343 -8.68 4.67 48.08
N ALA A 344 -8.41 3.46 48.57
CA ALA A 344 -7.89 2.40 47.70
C ALA A 344 -8.93 2.08 46.61
N PRO A 345 -8.51 1.88 45.35
CA PRO A 345 -9.45 1.58 44.28
C PRO A 345 -10.19 0.28 44.59
N ALA A 346 -11.48 0.24 44.28
CA ALA A 346 -12.24 -1.00 44.35
C ALA A 346 -11.61 -2.02 43.37
N PRO A 347 -11.44 -3.28 43.78
CA PRO A 347 -10.87 -4.29 42.90
C PRO A 347 -11.76 -4.45 41.67
N ALA A 348 -11.22 -4.10 40.50
CA ALA A 348 -11.88 -4.27 39.22
C ALA A 348 -11.43 -5.59 38.58
N ALA A 349 -12.39 -6.42 38.19
CA ALA A 349 -12.13 -7.57 37.34
C ALA A 349 -11.79 -7.08 35.93
N ALA A 350 -10.66 -7.51 35.38
CA ALA A 350 -10.32 -7.24 33.99
C ALA A 350 -11.00 -8.28 33.09
N ALA A 351 -11.93 -7.84 32.25
CA ALA A 351 -12.40 -8.65 31.14
C ALA A 351 -11.34 -8.60 30.02
N PRO A 352 -10.89 -9.74 29.46
CA PRO A 352 -9.99 -9.72 28.32
C PRO A 352 -10.70 -9.06 27.12
N LEU A 353 -9.92 -8.35 26.30
CA LEU A 353 -10.45 -7.80 25.06
C LEU A 353 -10.81 -8.94 24.09
N PRO A 354 -11.85 -8.77 23.24
CA PRO A 354 -12.18 -9.76 22.23
C PRO A 354 -11.04 -10.00 21.23
N GLU A 355 -10.98 -11.23 20.73
CA GLU A 355 -10.15 -11.61 19.60
C GLU A 355 -10.67 -10.97 18.29
N PRO A 356 -9.80 -10.66 17.33
CA PRO A 356 -10.23 -10.11 16.05
C PRO A 356 -11.09 -11.14 15.29
N ALA A 357 -12.27 -10.72 14.84
CA ALA A 357 -13.22 -11.59 14.14
C ALA A 357 -12.83 -11.84 12.68
N GLY A 358 -11.93 -11.03 12.12
CA GLY A 358 -11.41 -11.22 10.76
C GLY A 358 -12.48 -11.21 9.67
N ARG A 359 -13.56 -10.42 9.84
CA ARG A 359 -14.71 -10.37 8.93
C ARG A 359 -14.33 -9.85 7.53
N LEU A 360 -14.96 -10.43 6.52
CA LEU A 360 -14.86 -9.97 5.13
C LEU A 360 -15.87 -8.84 4.88
N ASP A 361 -15.53 -7.96 3.94
CA ASP A 361 -16.42 -6.90 3.48
C ASP A 361 -17.66 -7.48 2.80
N ARG A 362 -18.81 -6.82 2.96
CA ARG A 362 -20.02 -7.20 2.23
C ARG A 362 -19.81 -6.94 0.73
N PRO A 363 -20.09 -7.94 -0.13
CA PRO A 363 -19.76 -7.82 -1.54
C PRO A 363 -20.84 -7.13 -2.37
N TYR A 364 -22.12 -7.20 -1.96
CA TYR A 364 -23.28 -6.61 -2.65
C TYR A 364 -23.31 -6.94 -4.16
N THR A 365 -22.95 -8.18 -4.54
CA THR A 365 -22.76 -8.57 -5.94
C THR A 365 -24.04 -8.48 -6.77
N GLU A 366 -25.19 -8.57 -6.10
CA GLU A 366 -26.52 -8.46 -6.69
C GLU A 366 -26.86 -7.03 -7.18
N MET A 367 -26.16 -5.99 -6.68
CA MET A 367 -26.46 -4.58 -6.98
C MET A 367 -25.85 -4.11 -8.31
N THR A 368 -26.14 -4.78 -9.43
CA THR A 368 -25.57 -4.44 -10.75
C THR A 368 -25.92 -3.03 -11.24
N ASP A 369 -27.01 -2.46 -10.73
CA ASP A 369 -27.35 -1.04 -10.79
C ASP A 369 -27.60 -0.49 -9.38
N PRO A 370 -26.54 -0.10 -8.63
CA PRO A 370 -26.67 0.32 -7.24
C PRO A 370 -27.37 1.67 -7.13
N SER A 371 -28.01 1.94 -5.99
CA SER A 371 -28.54 3.27 -5.67
C SER A 371 -27.43 4.33 -5.61
N PRO A 372 -27.74 5.64 -5.72
CA PRO A 372 -26.72 6.70 -5.67
C PRO A 372 -25.79 6.62 -4.46
N GLU A 373 -26.31 6.24 -3.29
CA GLU A 373 -25.53 6.11 -2.05
C GLU A 373 -24.54 4.93 -2.12
N TYR A 374 -24.96 3.78 -2.67
CA TYR A 374 -24.08 2.63 -2.85
C TYR A 374 -23.04 2.84 -3.96
N ARG A 375 -23.36 3.62 -4.99
CA ARG A 375 -22.37 4.05 -5.99
C ARG A 375 -21.27 4.91 -5.36
N LEU A 376 -21.63 5.81 -4.45
CA LEU A 376 -20.66 6.62 -3.70
C LEU A 376 -19.86 5.79 -2.67
N LEU A 377 -20.47 4.77 -2.05
CA LEU A 377 -19.74 3.78 -1.26
C LEU A 377 -18.68 3.07 -2.12
N ALA A 378 -18.98 2.71 -3.37
CA ALA A 378 -18.01 2.08 -4.27
C ALA A 378 -16.80 2.98 -4.55
N VAL A 379 -17.03 4.27 -4.84
CA VAL A 379 -15.97 5.27 -5.01
C VAL A 379 -15.13 5.40 -3.73
N CYS A 380 -15.80 5.52 -2.57
CA CYS A 380 -15.15 5.63 -1.27
C CYS A 380 -14.25 4.41 -0.98
N ARG A 381 -14.77 3.20 -1.20
CA ARG A 381 -14.02 1.96 -0.94
C ARG A 381 -12.83 1.82 -1.89
N LEU A 382 -13.02 2.00 -3.19
CA LEU A 382 -11.92 1.89 -4.16
C LEU A 382 -10.81 2.91 -3.87
N TRP A 383 -11.19 4.17 -3.62
CA TRP A 383 -10.21 5.22 -3.33
C TRP A 383 -9.38 4.91 -2.09
N ASN A 384 -10.03 4.53 -0.98
CA ASN A 384 -9.32 4.28 0.28
C ASN A 384 -8.49 2.99 0.23
N VAL A 385 -8.98 1.92 -0.39
CA VAL A 385 -8.19 0.69 -0.55
C VAL A 385 -6.89 1.01 -1.31
N PHE A 386 -6.97 1.79 -2.39
CA PHE A 386 -5.78 2.16 -3.13
C PHE A 386 -4.90 3.17 -2.40
N HIS A 387 -5.48 4.17 -1.74
CA HIS A 387 -4.74 5.17 -0.97
C HIS A 387 -3.88 4.51 0.12
N TYR A 388 -4.42 3.55 0.87
CA TYR A 388 -3.69 2.93 1.98
C TYR A 388 -2.85 1.71 1.57
N PHE A 389 -3.24 0.97 0.52
CA PHE A 389 -2.66 -0.35 0.26
C PHE A 389 -2.13 -0.58 -1.14
N HIS A 390 -2.27 0.37 -2.07
CA HIS A 390 -1.70 0.21 -3.40
C HIS A 390 -0.22 0.65 -3.39
N PRO A 391 0.74 -0.28 -3.58
CA PRO A 391 2.18 -0.03 -3.41
C PRO A 391 2.75 0.97 -4.42
N TYR A 392 2.03 1.18 -5.54
CA TYR A 392 2.42 2.07 -6.63
C TYR A 392 1.55 3.32 -6.72
N ILE A 393 0.77 3.65 -5.69
CA ILE A 393 -0.21 4.75 -5.79
C ILE A 393 0.46 6.10 -6.06
N GLY A 394 1.68 6.31 -5.54
CA GLY A 394 2.48 7.50 -5.84
C GLY A 394 2.91 7.63 -7.31
N LEU A 395 2.78 6.57 -8.12
CA LEU A 395 2.97 6.66 -9.57
C LEU A 395 1.70 7.10 -10.30
N ALA A 396 0.50 6.99 -9.70
CA ALA A 396 -0.79 7.33 -10.33
C ALA A 396 -1.01 8.83 -10.60
N GLY A 397 -0.04 9.68 -10.23
CA GLY A 397 -0.19 11.14 -10.24
C GLY A 397 -0.87 11.61 -8.95
N ASP A 398 -1.67 12.66 -9.05
CA ASP A 398 -2.44 13.19 -7.92
C ASP A 398 -3.66 12.30 -7.63
N TRP A 399 -3.45 11.26 -6.82
CA TRP A 399 -4.52 10.36 -6.39
C TRP A 399 -5.56 11.05 -5.51
N ASP A 400 -5.20 12.11 -4.80
CA ASP A 400 -6.13 12.85 -3.94
C ASP A 400 -7.15 13.63 -4.77
N ALA A 401 -6.76 14.12 -5.95
CA ALA A 401 -7.66 14.77 -6.91
C ALA A 401 -8.66 13.80 -7.57
N VAL A 402 -8.35 12.50 -7.63
CA VAL A 402 -9.26 11.49 -8.21
C VAL A 402 -10.55 11.36 -7.40
N LEU A 403 -10.49 11.48 -6.07
CA LEU A 403 -11.66 11.33 -5.21
C LEU A 403 -12.79 12.34 -5.52
N PRO A 404 -12.57 13.66 -5.47
CA PRO A 404 -13.62 14.63 -5.76
C PRO A 404 -14.10 14.55 -7.22
N GLU A 405 -13.21 14.25 -8.17
CA GLU A 405 -13.57 14.06 -9.59
C GLU A 405 -14.62 12.94 -9.74
N PHE A 406 -14.33 11.75 -9.20
CA PHE A 406 -15.19 10.60 -9.37
C PHE A 406 -16.44 10.66 -8.49
N ILE A 407 -16.41 11.33 -7.35
CA ILE A 407 -17.63 11.67 -6.60
C ILE A 407 -18.56 12.55 -7.45
N ALA A 408 -18.04 13.61 -8.07
CA ALA A 408 -18.84 14.51 -8.91
C ALA A 408 -19.47 13.77 -10.10
N ARG A 409 -18.69 12.92 -10.77
CA ARG A 409 -19.18 12.09 -11.87
C ARG A 409 -20.24 11.10 -11.42
N MET A 410 -20.02 10.44 -10.27
CA MET A 410 -20.92 9.40 -9.78
C MET A 410 -22.29 9.95 -9.34
N ILE A 411 -22.34 11.21 -8.88
CA ILE A 411 -23.61 11.92 -8.60
C ILE A 411 -24.47 12.04 -9.86
N GLU A 412 -23.88 12.13 -11.05
CA GLU A 412 -24.60 12.27 -12.33
C GLU A 412 -24.95 10.93 -13.00
N VAL A 413 -24.40 9.82 -12.52
CA VAL A 413 -24.73 8.49 -13.05
C VAL A 413 -26.21 8.17 -12.76
N ARG A 414 -26.89 7.55 -13.74
CA ARG A 414 -28.32 7.20 -13.65
C ARG A 414 -28.59 5.72 -13.87
N ASP A 415 -27.65 4.96 -14.42
CA ASP A 415 -27.81 3.57 -14.80
C ASP A 415 -26.57 2.72 -14.46
N GLY A 416 -26.78 1.40 -14.34
CA GLY A 416 -25.74 0.44 -13.95
C GLY A 416 -24.59 0.32 -14.95
N ARG A 417 -24.84 0.54 -16.25
CA ARG A 417 -23.79 0.50 -17.28
C ARG A 417 -22.79 1.64 -17.10
N LYS A 418 -23.28 2.88 -16.97
CA LYS A 418 -22.44 4.05 -16.70
C LYS A 418 -21.74 3.94 -15.35
N TYR A 419 -22.40 3.36 -14.34
CA TYR A 419 -21.77 3.07 -13.05
C TYR A 419 -20.54 2.19 -13.22
N ALA A 420 -20.70 1.01 -13.84
CA ALA A 420 -19.62 0.04 -14.00
C ALA A 420 -18.45 0.61 -14.81
N LEU A 421 -18.74 1.29 -15.93
CA LEU A 421 -17.73 1.95 -16.75
C LEU A 421 -17.01 3.08 -15.99
N THR A 422 -17.73 3.89 -15.22
CA THR A 422 -17.10 4.95 -14.41
C THR A 422 -16.17 4.36 -13.34
N MET A 423 -16.53 3.24 -12.70
CA MET A 423 -15.64 2.56 -11.75
C MET A 423 -14.41 1.95 -12.43
N ALA A 424 -14.55 1.37 -13.63
CA ALA A 424 -13.42 0.85 -14.40
C ALA A 424 -12.45 1.96 -14.82
N GLU A 425 -12.97 3.12 -15.23
CA GLU A 425 -12.15 4.29 -15.55
C GLU A 425 -11.41 4.82 -14.30
N MET A 426 -12.09 4.89 -13.15
CA MET A 426 -11.46 5.27 -11.88
C MET A 426 -10.29 4.34 -11.53
N ALA A 427 -10.50 3.03 -11.68
CA ALA A 427 -9.46 2.05 -11.43
C ALA A 427 -8.32 2.15 -12.45
N ALA A 428 -8.61 2.46 -13.71
CA ALA A 428 -7.59 2.65 -14.75
C ALA A 428 -6.63 3.81 -14.45
N ARG A 429 -7.04 4.80 -13.64
CA ARG A 429 -6.18 5.91 -13.19
C ARG A 429 -4.96 5.45 -12.38
N THR A 430 -4.97 4.25 -11.79
CA THR A 430 -3.79 3.72 -11.10
C THR A 430 -2.61 3.48 -12.03
N GLY A 431 -2.87 3.24 -13.33
CA GLY A 431 -1.85 2.82 -14.29
C GLY A 431 -1.10 1.58 -13.83
N ASP A 432 -1.80 0.63 -13.18
CA ASP A 432 -1.26 -0.66 -12.75
C ASP A 432 -1.77 -1.80 -13.64
N GLY A 433 -0.85 -2.55 -14.23
CA GLY A 433 -1.16 -3.69 -15.10
C GLY A 433 -1.89 -4.85 -14.41
N HIS A 434 -1.90 -4.94 -13.08
CA HIS A 434 -2.74 -5.92 -12.37
C HIS A 434 -4.12 -5.40 -11.98
N THR A 435 -4.39 -4.11 -12.17
CA THR A 435 -5.69 -3.54 -11.83
C THR A 435 -6.75 -3.95 -12.85
N SER A 436 -7.83 -4.59 -12.38
CA SER A 436 -8.98 -5.01 -13.21
C SER A 436 -10.23 -5.25 -12.37
N LEU A 437 -11.40 -5.00 -12.95
CA LEU A 437 -12.71 -5.19 -12.33
C LEU A 437 -13.50 -6.26 -13.10
N THR A 438 -14.16 -7.18 -12.41
CA THR A 438 -14.92 -8.30 -13.02
C THR A 438 -16.19 -8.64 -12.23
N GLY A 439 -17.06 -9.45 -12.85
CA GLY A 439 -18.29 -9.93 -12.22
C GLY A 439 -19.37 -8.86 -12.14
N ASN A 440 -19.37 -7.95 -13.11
CA ASN A 440 -20.47 -7.07 -13.43
C ASN A 440 -20.79 -7.26 -14.93
N PRO A 441 -22.07 -7.43 -15.33
CA PRO A 441 -22.43 -7.73 -16.70
C PRO A 441 -21.83 -6.78 -17.74
N THR A 442 -21.73 -5.48 -17.43
CA THR A 442 -21.14 -4.48 -18.33
C THR A 442 -19.64 -4.70 -18.52
N LEU A 443 -18.92 -5.03 -17.44
CA LEU A 443 -17.47 -5.24 -17.47
C LEU A 443 -17.11 -6.58 -18.13
N ASP A 444 -17.93 -7.59 -17.90
CA ASP A 444 -17.78 -8.91 -18.50
C ASP A 444 -18.04 -8.81 -20.02
N GLN A 445 -19.07 -8.05 -20.44
CA GLN A 445 -19.31 -7.74 -21.85
C GLN A 445 -18.19 -6.92 -22.49
N LEU A 446 -17.60 -5.96 -21.76
CA LEU A 446 -16.44 -5.18 -22.23
C LEU A 446 -15.22 -6.07 -22.47
N SER A 447 -15.02 -7.09 -21.64
CA SER A 447 -13.95 -8.08 -21.81
C SER A 447 -14.25 -9.06 -22.96
N GLY A 448 -15.52 -9.39 -23.17
CA GLY A 448 -15.98 -10.39 -24.14
C GLY A 448 -15.90 -11.82 -23.59
N GLU A 449 -16.86 -12.65 -23.95
CA GLU A 449 -16.98 -14.04 -23.49
C GLU A 449 -16.08 -14.98 -24.30
N ALA A 450 -15.94 -14.74 -25.60
CA ALA A 450 -15.11 -15.54 -26.49
C ALA A 450 -14.45 -14.68 -27.58
N PRO A 451 -13.20 -14.98 -27.96
CA PRO A 451 -12.51 -14.32 -29.05
C PRO A 451 -12.97 -14.84 -30.42
N LEU A 452 -12.59 -14.12 -31.49
CA LEU A 452 -12.50 -14.72 -32.82
C LEU A 452 -11.34 -15.75 -32.85
N PRO A 453 -11.39 -16.76 -33.73
CA PRO A 453 -10.38 -17.83 -33.80
C PRO A 453 -9.10 -17.38 -34.51
N LEU A 454 -8.58 -16.23 -34.10
CA LEU A 454 -7.35 -15.61 -34.57
C LEU A 454 -6.73 -14.74 -33.46
N LEU A 455 -5.43 -14.51 -33.55
CA LEU A 455 -4.73 -13.56 -32.69
C LEU A 455 -4.32 -12.34 -33.49
N ILE A 456 -4.35 -11.18 -32.83
CA ILE A 456 -3.82 -9.94 -33.38
C ILE A 456 -2.72 -9.39 -32.48
N ARG A 457 -1.77 -8.65 -33.07
CA ARG A 457 -0.78 -7.83 -32.36
C ARG A 457 -0.67 -6.47 -33.01
N TRP A 458 -0.23 -5.48 -32.23
CA TRP A 458 0.10 -4.17 -32.76
C TRP A 458 1.50 -4.19 -33.38
N ILE A 459 1.58 -4.11 -34.70
CA ILE A 459 2.83 -4.19 -35.46
C ILE A 459 2.86 -3.03 -36.45
N GLU A 460 3.95 -2.25 -36.45
CA GLU A 460 4.20 -1.15 -37.39
C GLU A 460 3.03 -0.16 -37.55
N GLY A 461 2.32 0.12 -36.45
CA GLY A 461 1.23 1.10 -36.43
C GLY A 461 -0.15 0.54 -36.79
N ALA A 462 -0.31 -0.78 -36.85
CA ALA A 462 -1.58 -1.42 -37.18
C ALA A 462 -1.86 -2.70 -36.37
N TRP A 463 -3.14 -3.08 -36.26
CA TRP A 463 -3.56 -4.37 -35.75
C TRP A 463 -3.37 -5.44 -36.83
N VAL A 464 -2.41 -6.35 -36.63
CA VAL A 464 -2.02 -7.38 -37.60
C VAL A 464 -2.39 -8.75 -37.08
N VAL A 465 -3.00 -9.58 -37.92
CA VAL A 465 -3.29 -10.98 -37.62
C VAL A 465 -1.99 -11.78 -37.55
N THR A 466 -1.68 -12.37 -36.40
CA THR A 466 -0.43 -13.13 -36.17
C THR A 466 -0.63 -14.63 -36.03
N ALA A 467 -1.87 -15.08 -35.82
CA ALA A 467 -2.24 -16.48 -35.85
C ALA A 467 -3.70 -16.62 -36.27
N VAL A 468 -4.04 -17.70 -36.96
CA VAL A 468 -5.41 -18.05 -37.37
C VAL A 468 -5.61 -19.53 -37.07
N SER A 469 -6.82 -19.94 -36.70
CA SER A 469 -7.13 -21.36 -36.56
C SER A 469 -6.93 -22.10 -37.88
N ASP A 470 -6.23 -23.23 -37.83
CA ASP A 470 -6.08 -24.13 -38.97
C ASP A 470 -7.26 -25.10 -39.13
N ASP A 471 -8.18 -25.13 -38.17
CA ASP A 471 -9.36 -25.99 -38.21
C ASP A 471 -10.36 -25.46 -39.26
N PRO A 472 -10.62 -26.21 -40.35
CA PRO A 472 -11.57 -25.80 -41.39
C PRO A 472 -13.00 -25.61 -40.85
N ALA A 473 -13.41 -26.33 -39.81
CA ALA A 473 -14.73 -26.17 -39.20
C ALA A 473 -14.87 -24.84 -38.45
N ILE A 474 -13.75 -24.32 -37.95
CA ILE A 474 -13.69 -23.01 -37.29
C ILE A 474 -13.54 -21.89 -38.32
N ARG A 475 -12.72 -22.11 -39.36
CA ARG A 475 -12.54 -21.18 -40.49
C ARG A 475 -13.82 -20.98 -41.31
N ASN A 476 -14.61 -22.04 -41.54
CA ASN A 476 -15.86 -22.04 -42.33
C ASN A 476 -17.13 -21.78 -41.51
N SER A 477 -17.01 -21.24 -40.29
CA SER A 477 -18.15 -21.03 -39.40
C SER A 477 -19.02 -19.80 -39.74
N GLY A 478 -18.60 -18.99 -40.71
CA GLY A 478 -19.42 -17.95 -41.33
C GLY A 478 -20.28 -18.55 -42.44
N GLY A 479 -21.58 -18.68 -42.19
CA GLY A 479 -22.54 -19.23 -43.16
C GLY A 479 -22.61 -18.42 -44.46
N GLU A 480 -23.32 -19.00 -45.45
CA GLU A 480 -23.66 -18.30 -46.70
C GLU A 480 -24.32 -16.94 -46.39
N PRO A 481 -24.11 -15.92 -47.25
CA PRO A 481 -24.77 -14.62 -47.08
C PRO A 481 -26.29 -14.76 -46.94
N GLU A 482 -26.91 -13.96 -46.08
CA GLU A 482 -28.38 -13.84 -46.05
C GLU A 482 -28.86 -13.38 -47.45
N PRO A 483 -29.92 -14.01 -48.02
CA PRO A 483 -30.41 -13.62 -49.33
C PRO A 483 -31.04 -12.23 -49.27
N GLY A 484 -30.37 -11.23 -49.87
CA GLY A 484 -30.83 -9.83 -49.95
C GLY A 484 -29.76 -8.76 -49.74
N GLU A 485 -28.55 -9.11 -49.31
CA GLU A 485 -27.44 -8.15 -49.12
C GLU A 485 -26.58 -7.89 -50.38
N GLU A 486 -27.00 -8.39 -51.56
CA GLU A 486 -26.25 -8.20 -52.81
C GLU A 486 -26.42 -6.79 -53.42
N ASP A 487 -27.46 -6.04 -53.02
CA ASP A 487 -27.89 -4.83 -53.75
C ASP A 487 -27.32 -3.48 -53.23
N GLU A 488 -26.52 -3.43 -52.15
CA GLU A 488 -25.89 -2.17 -51.67
C GLU A 488 -24.35 -2.12 -51.79
N VAL A 489 -23.71 -3.17 -52.32
CA VAL A 489 -22.23 -3.27 -52.38
C VAL A 489 -21.65 -2.77 -53.72
N GLU A 490 -22.48 -2.29 -54.67
CA GLU A 490 -22.03 -1.99 -56.04
C GLU A 490 -21.27 -0.67 -56.24
N ALA A 491 -20.99 0.14 -55.20
CA ALA A 491 -20.32 1.44 -55.36
C ALA A 491 -18.83 1.50 -54.95
N THR A 492 -18.25 0.45 -54.36
CA THR A 492 -16.81 0.44 -53.99
C THR A 492 -16.18 -0.90 -54.33
N GLY A 493 -15.27 -0.91 -55.32
CA GLY A 493 -14.67 -2.09 -55.94
C GLY A 493 -14.45 -3.31 -55.03
N LYS A 494 -15.16 -4.40 -55.36
CA LYS A 494 -14.91 -5.81 -55.02
C LYS A 494 -14.20 -6.10 -53.69
N ALA A 495 -14.98 -6.23 -52.62
CA ALA A 495 -14.65 -7.14 -51.52
C ALA A 495 -15.11 -8.56 -51.92
N GLY A 496 -14.16 -9.47 -52.17
CA GLY A 496 -14.49 -10.87 -52.41
C GLY A 496 -14.99 -11.53 -51.12
N ALA A 497 -16.29 -11.81 -51.04
CA ALA A 497 -16.84 -12.73 -50.05
C ALA A 497 -16.32 -14.13 -50.37
N GLY A 498 -15.45 -14.69 -49.53
CA GLY A 498 -14.94 -16.06 -49.68
C GLY A 498 -13.46 -16.29 -49.31
N GLU A 499 -12.67 -15.24 -49.08
CA GLU A 499 -11.29 -15.43 -48.61
C GLU A 499 -11.18 -15.34 -47.09
N PHE A 500 -10.58 -16.36 -46.46
CA PHE A 500 -10.31 -16.36 -45.01
C PHE A 500 -9.33 -15.24 -44.62
N ALA A 501 -9.43 -14.80 -43.36
CA ALA A 501 -8.38 -14.00 -42.75
C ALA A 501 -7.08 -14.82 -42.71
N ALA A 502 -5.97 -14.19 -43.08
CA ALA A 502 -4.66 -14.80 -43.14
C ALA A 502 -3.69 -14.13 -42.16
N VAL A 503 -2.64 -14.87 -41.77
CA VAL A 503 -1.52 -14.29 -41.03
C VAL A 503 -0.88 -13.19 -41.87
N GLY A 504 -0.69 -12.00 -41.28
CA GLY A 504 -0.18 -10.81 -41.96
C GLY A 504 -1.25 -9.91 -42.58
N ASP A 505 -2.54 -10.22 -42.41
CA ASP A 505 -3.65 -9.31 -42.73
C ASP A 505 -3.76 -8.19 -41.68
N VAL A 506 -4.11 -6.98 -42.13
CA VAL A 506 -4.32 -5.81 -41.26
C VAL A 506 -5.80 -5.66 -40.95
N VAL A 507 -6.18 -5.61 -39.67
CA VAL A 507 -7.57 -5.45 -39.22
C VAL A 507 -8.02 -3.99 -39.32
N LEU A 508 -9.18 -3.75 -39.93
CA LEU A 508 -9.73 -2.42 -40.17
C LEU A 508 -11.02 -2.16 -39.38
N SER A 509 -12.00 -3.07 -39.46
CA SER A 509 -13.30 -2.93 -38.81
C SER A 509 -13.85 -4.27 -38.33
N LEU A 510 -14.74 -4.20 -37.35
CA LEU A 510 -15.49 -5.32 -36.78
C LEU A 510 -16.97 -4.92 -36.79
N ASP A 511 -17.82 -5.77 -37.38
CA ASP A 511 -19.28 -5.56 -37.44
C ASP A 511 -19.66 -4.20 -38.07
N GLY A 512 -18.92 -3.80 -39.11
CA GLY A 512 -19.12 -2.53 -39.84
C GLY A 512 -18.53 -1.29 -39.16
N GLU A 513 -18.03 -1.40 -37.92
CA GLU A 513 -17.45 -0.29 -37.17
C GLU A 513 -15.91 -0.34 -37.19
N PRO A 514 -15.20 0.79 -37.43
CA PRO A 514 -13.75 0.83 -37.30
C PRO A 514 -13.28 0.33 -35.94
N VAL A 515 -12.27 -0.55 -35.93
CA VAL A 515 -11.79 -1.12 -34.66
C VAL A 515 -11.23 -0.06 -33.69
N THR A 516 -10.88 1.12 -34.21
CA THR A 516 -10.45 2.27 -33.42
C THR A 516 -11.51 2.75 -32.42
N VAL A 517 -12.80 2.61 -32.71
CA VAL A 517 -13.86 3.03 -31.79
C VAL A 517 -13.88 2.14 -30.55
N ARG A 518 -13.84 0.81 -30.77
CA ARG A 518 -13.76 -0.17 -29.69
C ARG A 518 -12.43 -0.09 -28.95
N GLU A 519 -11.33 0.18 -29.65
CA GLU A 519 -10.03 0.44 -29.02
C GLU A 519 -10.11 1.62 -28.05
N GLU A 520 -10.68 2.77 -28.45
CA GLU A 520 -10.80 3.95 -27.58
C GLU A 520 -11.66 3.64 -26.34
N LEU A 521 -12.73 2.86 -26.50
CA LEU A 521 -13.52 2.38 -25.38
C LEU A 521 -12.67 1.52 -24.43
N LEU A 522 -11.94 0.52 -24.94
CA LEU A 522 -11.11 -0.36 -24.12
C LEU A 522 -9.99 0.41 -23.42
N ARG A 523 -9.30 1.32 -24.11
CA ARG A 523 -8.18 2.10 -23.55
C ARG A 523 -8.58 2.98 -22.38
N ARG A 524 -9.81 3.52 -22.39
CA ARG A 524 -10.34 4.33 -21.27
C ARG A 524 -10.62 3.52 -20.01
N HIS A 525 -10.88 2.22 -20.14
CA HIS A 525 -11.41 1.38 -19.05
C HIS A 525 -10.45 0.27 -18.61
N LEU A 526 -9.30 0.11 -19.27
CA LEU A 526 -8.29 -0.88 -18.94
C LEU A 526 -7.08 -0.21 -18.28
N ALA A 527 -6.75 -0.62 -17.06
CA ALA A 527 -5.51 -0.24 -16.41
C ALA A 527 -4.32 -0.98 -17.06
N ALA A 528 -3.20 -0.30 -17.27
CA ALA A 528 -1.96 -0.90 -17.72
C ALA A 528 -0.75 -0.09 -17.24
N SER A 529 0.36 -0.76 -16.97
CA SER A 529 1.60 -0.10 -16.52
C SER A 529 2.34 0.61 -17.66
N THR A 530 2.22 0.10 -18.89
CA THR A 530 2.84 0.66 -20.09
C THR A 530 1.86 0.69 -21.27
N GLU A 531 2.12 1.53 -22.26
CA GLU A 531 1.34 1.57 -23.51
C GLU A 531 1.41 0.22 -24.26
N ALA A 532 2.56 -0.46 -24.25
CA ALA A 532 2.70 -1.78 -24.86
C ALA A 532 1.83 -2.83 -24.13
N GLY A 533 1.85 -2.82 -22.79
CA GLY A 533 0.96 -3.66 -21.98
C GLY A 533 -0.52 -3.35 -22.19
N LEU A 534 -0.87 -2.08 -22.40
CA LEU A 534 -2.24 -1.67 -22.75
C LEU A 534 -2.66 -2.25 -24.10
N ARG A 535 -1.81 -2.11 -25.13
CA ARG A 535 -2.07 -2.67 -26.47
C ARG A 535 -2.26 -4.19 -26.42
N ARG A 536 -1.46 -4.90 -25.61
CA ARG A 536 -1.67 -6.33 -25.37
C ARG A 536 -3.04 -6.63 -24.78
N LYS A 537 -3.45 -5.89 -23.74
CA LYS A 537 -4.78 -6.08 -23.12
C LYS A 537 -5.93 -5.73 -24.08
N VAL A 538 -5.74 -4.74 -24.95
CA VAL A 538 -6.67 -4.40 -26.03
C VAL A 538 -6.74 -5.53 -27.04
N ALA A 539 -5.60 -6.06 -27.51
CA ALA A 539 -5.53 -7.19 -28.44
C ALA A 539 -6.35 -8.40 -27.96
N ASP A 540 -6.25 -8.71 -26.66
CA ASP A 540 -6.99 -9.82 -26.02
C ASP A 540 -8.53 -9.64 -26.04
N ARG A 541 -9.05 -8.42 -26.28
CA ARG A 541 -10.48 -8.04 -26.13
C ARG A 541 -11.11 -7.41 -27.36
N LEU A 542 -10.29 -6.88 -28.26
CA LEU A 542 -10.75 -6.07 -29.40
C LEU A 542 -11.71 -6.83 -30.29
N LEU A 543 -11.46 -8.12 -30.51
CA LEU A 543 -12.27 -8.97 -31.37
C LEU A 543 -13.22 -9.89 -30.60
N SER A 544 -13.19 -9.82 -29.26
CA SER A 544 -13.99 -10.65 -28.38
C SER A 544 -15.42 -10.14 -28.27
N GLY A 545 -16.35 -11.04 -27.94
CA GLY A 545 -17.78 -10.76 -27.85
C GLY A 545 -18.55 -11.96 -27.31
N VAL A 546 -19.86 -11.99 -27.53
CA VAL A 546 -20.75 -13.06 -27.04
C VAL A 546 -20.34 -14.40 -27.63
N GLN A 547 -20.28 -15.45 -26.81
CA GLN A 547 -19.91 -16.78 -27.26
C GLN A 547 -20.85 -17.30 -28.35
N GLY A 548 -20.29 -17.85 -29.43
CA GLY A 548 -21.04 -18.43 -30.53
C GLY A 548 -21.66 -17.43 -31.51
N SER A 549 -21.57 -16.12 -31.25
CA SER A 549 -22.00 -15.07 -32.18
C SER A 549 -21.11 -15.02 -33.42
N GLN A 550 -21.67 -14.57 -34.54
CA GLN A 550 -20.90 -14.25 -35.74
C GLN A 550 -20.39 -12.81 -35.67
N ALA A 551 -19.25 -12.56 -36.31
CA ALA A 551 -18.69 -11.23 -36.49
C ALA A 551 -18.23 -11.03 -37.94
N ALA A 552 -18.49 -9.86 -38.51
CA ALA A 552 -17.96 -9.45 -39.81
C ALA A 552 -16.63 -8.71 -39.60
N LEU A 553 -15.52 -9.37 -39.86
CA LEU A 553 -14.18 -8.81 -39.73
C LEU A 553 -13.68 -8.30 -41.08
N THR A 554 -13.46 -6.99 -41.21
CA THR A 554 -12.86 -6.41 -42.40
C THR A 554 -11.36 -6.29 -42.24
N VAL A 555 -10.61 -6.84 -43.19
CA VAL A 555 -9.15 -6.89 -43.19
C VAL A 555 -8.55 -6.43 -44.52
N ARG A 556 -7.29 -5.99 -44.51
CA ARG A 556 -6.50 -5.68 -45.69
C ARG A 556 -5.38 -6.71 -45.87
N GLY A 557 -5.40 -7.39 -47.01
CA GLY A 557 -4.47 -8.48 -47.35
C GLY A 557 -3.07 -8.03 -47.77
N ARG A 558 -2.19 -9.01 -48.03
CA ARG A 558 -0.82 -8.78 -48.56
C ARG A 558 -0.81 -8.08 -49.92
N ASP A 559 -1.83 -8.32 -50.75
CA ASP A 559 -2.02 -7.68 -52.06
C ASP A 559 -2.66 -6.28 -51.98
N GLY A 560 -2.93 -5.79 -50.77
CA GLY A 560 -3.57 -4.49 -50.52
C GLY A 560 -5.09 -4.50 -50.66
N ARG A 561 -5.71 -5.63 -51.07
CA ARG A 561 -7.17 -5.72 -51.19
C ARG A 561 -7.83 -5.74 -49.83
N VAL A 562 -9.00 -5.13 -49.74
CA VAL A 562 -9.85 -5.15 -48.56
C VAL A 562 -10.93 -6.22 -48.74
N LYS A 563 -11.11 -7.05 -47.72
CA LYS A 563 -12.12 -8.11 -47.69
C LYS A 563 -12.80 -8.17 -46.34
N THR A 564 -14.04 -8.63 -46.33
CA THR A 564 -14.80 -8.88 -45.10
C THR A 564 -14.99 -10.39 -44.95
N VAL A 565 -14.65 -10.90 -43.77
CA VAL A 565 -14.69 -12.31 -43.42
C VAL A 565 -15.65 -12.50 -42.26
N ARG A 566 -16.63 -13.41 -42.41
CA ARG A 566 -17.53 -13.77 -41.31
C ARG A 566 -16.92 -14.89 -40.50
N LEU A 567 -16.74 -14.66 -39.20
CA LEU A 567 -16.12 -15.61 -38.28
C LEU A 567 -17.00 -15.79 -37.04
N ARG A 568 -17.07 -17.00 -36.51
CA ARG A 568 -17.79 -17.29 -35.26
C ARG A 568 -16.87 -17.16 -34.06
N ARG A 569 -17.33 -16.46 -33.02
CA ARG A 569 -16.62 -16.36 -31.73
C ARG A 569 -16.71 -17.67 -30.97
N GLY A 570 -15.59 -18.14 -30.43
CA GLY A 570 -15.53 -19.41 -29.70
C GLY A 570 -14.20 -19.61 -28.99
N PRO A 571 -14.12 -20.58 -28.07
CA PRO A 571 -12.87 -20.88 -27.38
C PRO A 571 -11.84 -21.38 -28.39
N TRP A 572 -10.74 -20.65 -28.50
CA TRP A 572 -9.62 -21.04 -29.34
C TRP A 572 -8.33 -20.50 -28.77
N THR A 573 -7.31 -21.36 -28.76
CA THR A 573 -5.93 -21.01 -28.43
C THR A 573 -5.03 -21.56 -29.53
N PRO A 574 -4.08 -20.77 -30.05
CA PRO A 574 -3.15 -21.27 -31.05
C PRO A 574 -2.30 -22.40 -30.45
N LYS A 575 -2.12 -23.48 -31.23
CA LYS A 575 -1.21 -24.56 -30.84
C LYS A 575 0.23 -24.11 -31.05
N PRO A 576 1.10 -24.17 -30.02
CA PRO A 576 2.52 -23.89 -30.20
C PRO A 576 3.15 -24.89 -31.19
N ALA A 577 4.07 -24.41 -32.03
CA ALA A 577 4.83 -25.26 -32.94
C ALA A 577 6.14 -25.76 -32.29
N GLY A 578 6.61 -26.95 -32.68
CA GLY A 578 7.92 -27.49 -32.28
C GLY A 578 8.00 -28.13 -30.89
N GLU A 579 9.22 -28.55 -30.51
CA GLU A 579 9.53 -29.13 -29.19
C GLU A 579 9.72 -28.04 -28.12
N THR A 580 9.34 -28.35 -26.87
CA THR A 580 9.54 -27.48 -25.70
C THR A 580 11.02 -27.20 -25.44
N VAL A 581 11.89 -28.22 -25.62
CA VAL A 581 13.34 -28.13 -25.46
C VAL A 581 13.97 -28.65 -26.73
N ARG A 582 14.93 -27.94 -27.31
CA ARG A 582 15.64 -28.38 -28.53
C ARG A 582 17.10 -27.96 -28.52
N VAL A 583 17.90 -28.70 -29.26
CA VAL A 583 19.29 -28.31 -29.58
C VAL A 583 19.28 -27.73 -30.98
N LEU A 584 19.78 -26.51 -31.11
CA LEU A 584 19.93 -25.78 -32.35
C LEU A 584 21.41 -25.82 -32.78
N PRO A 585 21.69 -25.93 -34.09
CA PRO A 585 23.05 -25.75 -34.57
C PRO A 585 23.48 -24.30 -34.31
N GLY A 586 24.69 -24.12 -33.79
CA GLY A 586 25.30 -22.81 -33.60
C GLY A 586 26.68 -22.72 -34.23
N ASP A 587 27.06 -21.52 -34.66
CA ASP A 587 28.33 -21.26 -35.36
C ASP A 587 29.56 -21.59 -34.50
N LEU A 588 29.40 -21.53 -33.18
CA LEU A 588 30.47 -21.77 -32.19
C LEU A 588 30.18 -23.00 -31.31
N GLY A 589 29.30 -23.89 -31.78
CA GLY A 589 28.82 -25.09 -31.09
C GLY A 589 27.32 -25.05 -30.84
N ASP A 590 26.77 -26.21 -30.48
CA ASP A 590 25.34 -26.41 -30.26
C ASP A 590 24.76 -25.44 -29.21
N LEU A 591 23.59 -24.90 -29.50
CA LEU A 591 22.83 -24.00 -28.63
C LEU A 591 21.58 -24.71 -28.12
N GLY A 592 21.21 -24.49 -26.86
CA GLY A 592 19.91 -24.90 -26.35
C GLY A 592 18.84 -23.87 -26.71
N TYR A 593 17.61 -24.34 -26.91
CA TYR A 593 16.42 -23.50 -26.91
C TYR A 593 15.36 -24.12 -26.00
N VAL A 594 14.69 -23.27 -25.22
CA VAL A 594 13.67 -23.67 -24.25
C VAL A 594 12.47 -22.73 -24.35
N ASP A 595 11.29 -23.28 -24.64
CA ASP A 595 10.01 -22.57 -24.53
C ASP A 595 9.53 -22.59 -23.07
N LEU A 596 9.69 -21.47 -22.37
CA LEU A 596 9.33 -21.37 -20.95
C LEU A 596 7.81 -21.36 -20.73
N GLY A 597 7.02 -21.02 -21.75
CA GLY A 597 5.56 -21.09 -21.68
C GLY A 597 5.01 -22.52 -21.67
N ARG A 598 5.82 -23.49 -22.12
CA ARG A 598 5.44 -24.90 -22.18
C ARG A 598 6.21 -25.79 -21.22
N LEU A 599 7.41 -25.39 -20.80
CA LEU A 599 8.21 -26.14 -19.85
C LEU A 599 7.48 -26.24 -18.50
N THR A 600 7.32 -27.46 -18.00
CA THR A 600 6.74 -27.74 -16.69
C THR A 600 7.81 -27.88 -15.61
N VAL A 601 7.39 -27.82 -14.34
CA VAL A 601 8.28 -27.97 -13.17
C VAL A 601 9.06 -29.29 -13.20
N ASP A 602 8.40 -30.40 -13.53
CA ASP A 602 9.00 -31.74 -13.50
C ASP A 602 9.98 -31.98 -14.67
N GLU A 603 9.91 -31.16 -15.73
CA GLU A 603 10.79 -31.27 -16.89
C GLU A 603 12.10 -30.48 -16.74
N VAL A 604 12.25 -29.66 -15.68
CA VAL A 604 13.41 -28.77 -15.52
C VAL A 604 14.73 -29.56 -15.46
N ASP A 605 14.78 -30.67 -14.72
CA ASP A 605 16.01 -31.47 -14.63
C ASP A 605 16.35 -32.16 -15.95
N ALA A 606 15.34 -32.73 -16.64
CA ALA A 606 15.52 -33.35 -17.95
C ALA A 606 15.99 -32.32 -19.01
N MET A 607 15.49 -31.09 -18.92
CA MET A 607 15.91 -29.97 -19.76
C MET A 607 17.40 -29.65 -19.55
N PHE A 608 17.87 -29.54 -18.30
CA PHE A 608 19.30 -29.33 -18.04
C PHE A 608 20.16 -30.51 -18.47
N GLU A 609 19.73 -31.76 -18.24
CA GLU A 609 20.47 -32.94 -18.70
C GLU A 609 20.61 -32.99 -20.22
N ARG A 610 19.54 -32.63 -20.95
CA ARG A 610 19.55 -32.56 -22.41
C ARG A 610 20.46 -31.44 -22.94
N LEU A 611 20.52 -30.31 -22.24
CA LEU A 611 21.24 -29.11 -22.69
C LEU A 611 22.64 -28.94 -22.10
N LYS A 612 23.10 -29.84 -21.20
CA LYS A 612 24.38 -29.70 -20.48
C LYS A 612 25.62 -29.53 -21.37
N GLY A 613 25.59 -30.08 -22.59
CA GLY A 613 26.69 -29.98 -23.55
C GLY A 613 26.64 -28.74 -24.46
N THR A 614 25.56 -27.97 -24.41
CA THR A 614 25.40 -26.78 -25.26
C THR A 614 26.24 -25.61 -24.75
N ARG A 615 26.69 -24.74 -25.67
CA ARG A 615 27.52 -23.57 -25.36
C ARG A 615 26.74 -22.41 -24.77
N GLY A 616 25.47 -22.29 -25.13
CA GLY A 616 24.55 -21.33 -24.57
C GLY A 616 23.09 -21.75 -24.75
N ILE A 617 22.17 -21.11 -24.03
CA ILE A 617 20.72 -21.39 -24.10
C ILE A 617 19.95 -20.11 -24.43
N VAL A 618 19.02 -20.21 -25.40
CA VAL A 618 17.97 -19.23 -25.65
C VAL A 618 16.70 -19.67 -24.92
N PHE A 619 16.28 -18.92 -23.93
CA PHE A 619 14.99 -19.08 -23.27
C PHE A 619 13.95 -18.19 -23.96
N ASP A 620 12.80 -18.75 -24.34
CA ASP A 620 11.68 -17.98 -24.89
C ASP A 620 10.61 -17.77 -23.82
N MET A 621 10.43 -16.51 -23.40
CA MET A 621 9.41 -16.10 -22.42
C MET A 621 8.40 -15.11 -22.98
N ARG A 622 8.15 -15.23 -24.28
CA ARG A 622 7.02 -14.58 -24.93
C ARG A 622 5.70 -15.31 -24.65
N GLY A 623 5.75 -16.47 -23.99
CA GLY A 623 4.64 -17.15 -23.31
C GLY A 623 4.70 -17.02 -21.78
N TYR A 624 3.63 -17.41 -21.08
CA TYR A 624 3.57 -17.31 -19.62
C TYR A 624 4.12 -18.58 -18.95
N PRO A 625 5.10 -18.49 -18.04
CA PRO A 625 5.78 -19.66 -17.48
C PRO A 625 4.91 -20.48 -16.52
N ASN A 626 5.28 -21.76 -16.33
CA ASN A 626 4.58 -22.71 -15.45
C ASN A 626 5.26 -22.85 -14.08
N GLY A 627 5.69 -21.75 -13.46
CA GLY A 627 6.31 -21.78 -12.12
C GLY A 627 7.75 -22.30 -12.07
N THR A 628 8.47 -22.31 -13.19
CA THR A 628 9.83 -22.88 -13.31
C THR A 628 10.96 -21.93 -12.86
N ALA A 629 10.65 -20.67 -12.58
CA ALA A 629 11.63 -19.60 -12.35
C ALA A 629 12.69 -19.95 -11.29
N SER A 630 12.26 -20.36 -10.10
CA SER A 630 13.13 -20.70 -8.97
C SER A 630 14.08 -21.86 -9.26
N LEU A 631 13.56 -22.92 -9.91
CA LEU A 631 14.34 -24.12 -10.21
C LEU A 631 15.41 -23.84 -11.25
N ILE A 632 15.05 -23.13 -12.32
CA ILE A 632 16.02 -22.75 -13.35
C ILE A 632 17.04 -21.77 -12.81
N ALA A 633 16.60 -20.73 -12.09
CA ALA A 633 17.50 -19.71 -11.54
C ALA A 633 18.56 -20.31 -10.59
N SER A 634 18.19 -21.28 -9.75
CA SER A 634 19.14 -21.95 -8.84
C SER A 634 20.28 -22.64 -9.62
N ARG A 635 19.93 -23.32 -10.72
CA ARG A 635 20.85 -24.00 -11.65
C ARG A 635 21.64 -23.03 -12.54
N LEU A 636 21.16 -21.81 -12.71
CA LEU A 636 21.87 -20.74 -13.42
C LEU A 636 22.75 -19.86 -12.50
N ASN A 637 22.62 -19.94 -11.17
CA ASN A 637 23.23 -18.98 -10.25
C ASN A 637 24.76 -19.15 -10.07
N VAL A 638 25.51 -18.94 -11.15
CA VAL A 638 26.98 -19.01 -11.20
C VAL A 638 27.64 -17.78 -10.56
N ARG A 639 26.90 -16.67 -10.40
CA ARG A 639 27.38 -15.45 -9.73
C ARG A 639 27.26 -15.52 -8.21
N GLY A 640 26.60 -16.54 -7.66
CA GLY A 640 26.37 -16.65 -6.22
C GLY A 640 25.47 -15.53 -5.67
N ALA A 641 24.54 -15.04 -6.48
CA ALA A 641 23.62 -13.98 -6.08
C ALA A 641 22.74 -14.46 -4.91
N PRO A 642 22.69 -13.73 -3.78
CA PRO A 642 21.93 -14.16 -2.60
C PRO A 642 20.42 -13.90 -2.72
N PHE A 643 20.00 -12.91 -3.52
CA PHE A 643 18.61 -12.54 -3.73
C PHE A 643 18.33 -12.14 -5.17
N GLY A 644 17.08 -12.37 -5.62
CA GLY A 644 16.65 -12.20 -7.01
C GLY A 644 15.90 -10.90 -7.25
N ALA A 645 15.18 -10.41 -6.24
CA ALA A 645 14.35 -9.21 -6.33
C ALA A 645 14.18 -8.58 -4.95
N LEU A 646 13.86 -7.28 -4.94
CA LEU A 646 13.49 -6.55 -3.73
C LEU A 646 11.99 -6.28 -3.74
N PHE A 647 11.36 -6.45 -2.58
CA PHE A 647 9.94 -6.23 -2.39
C PHE A 647 9.71 -5.08 -1.42
N ARG A 648 8.68 -4.27 -1.68
CA ARG A 648 8.19 -3.25 -0.75
C ARG A 648 6.68 -3.38 -0.60
N ARG A 649 6.21 -3.57 0.63
CA ARG A 649 4.79 -3.80 0.94
C ARG A 649 4.25 -2.68 1.83
N PRO A 650 3.07 -2.11 1.53
CA PRO A 650 2.44 -1.12 2.41
C PRO A 650 2.24 -1.67 3.82
N LEU A 651 2.54 -0.84 4.81
CA LEU A 651 2.32 -1.12 6.22
C LEU A 651 1.39 -0.03 6.73
N VAL A 652 0.19 -0.40 7.22
CA VAL A 652 -0.81 0.56 7.71
C VAL A 652 -0.99 0.32 9.21
N SER A 653 -0.63 1.31 10.02
CA SER A 653 -0.61 1.20 11.49
C SER A 653 -1.43 2.31 12.15
N GLY A 654 -2.19 1.98 13.19
CA GLY A 654 -2.84 2.94 14.07
C GLY A 654 -1.90 3.91 14.79
N LEU A 655 -0.58 3.68 14.75
CA LEU A 655 0.44 4.57 15.29
C LEU A 655 1.14 5.42 14.23
N GLY A 656 0.94 5.13 12.94
CA GLY A 656 1.54 5.88 11.84
C GLY A 656 1.01 7.30 11.75
N GLY A 657 1.85 8.23 11.32
CA GLY A 657 1.45 9.62 11.05
C GLY A 657 0.57 9.74 9.81
N ASP A 658 -0.03 10.92 9.63
CA ASP A 658 -0.86 11.24 8.48
C ASP A 658 -0.07 11.38 7.16
N ASP A 659 1.21 11.75 7.24
CA ASP A 659 1.94 12.34 6.11
C ASP A 659 2.88 11.40 5.35
N GLU A 660 3.14 10.17 5.81
CA GLU A 660 4.09 9.27 5.14
C GLU A 660 3.57 7.83 5.03
N PRO A 661 3.40 7.29 3.81
CA PRO A 661 3.03 5.90 3.62
C PRO A 661 4.14 5.00 4.15
N THR A 662 3.88 4.33 5.26
CA THR A 662 4.82 3.36 5.83
C THR A 662 4.83 2.08 5.00
N SER A 663 5.99 1.45 4.90
CA SER A 663 6.16 0.19 4.17
C SER A 663 7.20 -0.69 4.83
N VAL A 664 7.11 -1.99 4.55
CA VAL A 664 8.13 -2.98 4.89
C VAL A 664 8.83 -3.42 3.61
N SER A 665 10.17 -3.39 3.63
CA SER A 665 10.99 -3.86 2.52
C SER A 665 11.68 -5.16 2.89
N PHE A 666 11.78 -6.09 1.94
CA PHE A 666 12.48 -7.35 2.12
C PHE A 666 13.07 -7.84 0.80
N ALA A 667 14.22 -8.50 0.87
CA ALA A 667 14.83 -9.17 -0.27
C ALA A 667 14.27 -10.59 -0.40
N GLN A 668 13.98 -11.02 -1.61
CA GLN A 668 13.60 -12.41 -1.86
C GLN A 668 14.84 -13.26 -2.17
N PRO A 669 15.15 -14.26 -1.33
CA PRO A 669 16.30 -15.12 -1.57
C PRO A 669 16.18 -15.86 -2.91
N LEU A 670 17.32 -16.02 -3.59
CA LEU A 670 17.42 -16.99 -4.67
C LEU A 670 17.64 -18.38 -4.08
N PRO A 671 16.84 -19.39 -4.46
CA PRO A 671 17.04 -20.75 -3.95
C PRO A 671 18.44 -21.29 -4.27
N ALA A 672 19.04 -21.95 -3.28
CA ALA A 672 20.27 -22.70 -3.45
C ALA A 672 19.98 -24.08 -4.08
N THR A 673 20.98 -24.65 -4.75
CA THR A 673 20.93 -26.02 -5.27
C THR A 673 22.32 -26.66 -5.19
N GLU A 674 22.34 -27.95 -4.87
CA GLU A 674 23.54 -28.80 -4.96
C GLU A 674 23.72 -29.40 -6.36
N ALA A 675 22.68 -29.31 -7.21
CA ALA A 675 22.74 -29.86 -8.55
C ALA A 675 23.70 -29.04 -9.44
N PRO A 676 24.36 -29.67 -10.43
CA PRO A 676 25.32 -28.99 -11.29
C PRO A 676 24.74 -27.72 -11.92
N LYS A 677 25.50 -26.62 -11.85
CA LYS A 677 25.11 -25.35 -12.47
C LYS A 677 25.44 -25.35 -13.95
N TYR A 678 24.58 -24.75 -14.76
CA TYR A 678 24.87 -24.48 -16.16
C TYR A 678 25.69 -23.18 -16.29
N THR A 679 26.89 -23.29 -16.88
CA THR A 679 27.86 -22.19 -16.97
C THR A 679 27.90 -21.50 -18.33
N GLY A 680 27.16 -22.02 -19.32
CA GLY A 680 27.05 -21.42 -20.64
C GLY A 680 26.33 -20.06 -20.62
N LYS A 681 26.49 -19.29 -21.70
CA LYS A 681 25.83 -17.99 -21.86
C LYS A 681 24.33 -18.17 -22.10
N THR A 682 23.53 -17.19 -21.74
CA THR A 682 22.08 -17.29 -21.86
C THR A 682 21.47 -16.00 -22.41
N VAL A 683 20.45 -16.18 -23.23
CA VAL A 683 19.59 -15.11 -23.76
C VAL A 683 18.15 -15.44 -23.38
N LEU A 684 17.35 -14.42 -23.07
CA LEU A 684 15.93 -14.52 -22.79
C LEU A 684 15.15 -13.63 -23.75
N LEU A 685 14.23 -14.23 -24.50
CA LEU A 685 13.32 -13.51 -25.41
C LEU A 685 12.14 -12.96 -24.60
N ILE A 686 11.91 -11.66 -24.72
CA ILE A 686 10.88 -10.92 -23.98
C ILE A 686 10.04 -10.06 -24.92
N ASP A 687 8.77 -9.84 -24.58
CA ASP A 687 7.95 -8.83 -25.24
C ASP A 687 6.82 -8.30 -24.33
N GLU A 688 5.87 -7.54 -24.88
CA GLU A 688 4.77 -6.94 -24.13
C GLU A 688 3.84 -7.96 -23.42
N ARG A 689 3.94 -9.25 -23.77
CA ARG A 689 3.19 -10.34 -23.15
C ARG A 689 3.87 -10.86 -21.89
N THR A 690 5.18 -10.67 -21.78
CA THR A 690 5.97 -10.97 -20.58
C THR A 690 5.49 -10.05 -19.45
N VAL A 691 4.83 -10.62 -18.45
CA VAL A 691 4.22 -9.90 -17.32
C VAL A 691 4.30 -10.73 -16.05
N SER A 692 4.26 -10.10 -14.88
CA SER A 692 4.09 -10.76 -13.58
C SER A 692 5.16 -11.83 -13.33
N GLN A 693 4.77 -13.10 -13.15
CA GLN A 693 5.72 -14.22 -12.97
C GLN A 693 6.80 -14.26 -14.07
N SER A 694 6.45 -13.87 -15.30
CA SER A 694 7.39 -13.85 -16.42
C SER A 694 8.47 -12.77 -16.23
N GLU A 695 8.10 -11.59 -15.75
CA GLU A 695 9.07 -10.54 -15.41
C GLU A 695 9.92 -10.95 -14.21
N HIS A 696 9.29 -11.63 -13.25
CA HIS A 696 9.95 -12.15 -12.06
C HIS A 696 11.06 -13.16 -12.39
N LEU A 697 10.80 -14.05 -13.36
CA LEU A 697 11.81 -14.98 -13.87
C LEU A 697 12.99 -14.24 -14.51
N GLY A 698 12.73 -13.18 -15.28
CA GLY A 698 13.78 -12.34 -15.85
C GLY A 698 14.65 -11.68 -14.80
N LEU A 699 14.07 -11.14 -13.71
CA LEU A 699 14.83 -10.59 -12.58
C LEU A 699 15.80 -11.62 -11.99
N PHE A 700 15.35 -12.86 -11.82
CA PHE A 700 16.18 -13.94 -11.30
C PHE A 700 17.35 -14.26 -12.23
N PHE A 701 17.08 -14.36 -13.53
CA PHE A 701 18.07 -14.70 -14.55
C PHE A 701 19.12 -13.59 -14.71
N GLU A 702 18.71 -12.32 -14.62
CA GLU A 702 19.59 -11.15 -14.65
C GLU A 702 20.69 -11.25 -13.59
N VAL A 703 20.34 -11.57 -12.34
CA VAL A 703 21.32 -11.63 -11.25
C VAL A 703 22.04 -12.97 -11.15
N ALA A 704 21.40 -14.08 -11.53
CA ALA A 704 21.95 -15.43 -11.38
C ALA A 704 23.18 -15.64 -12.28
N ASN A 705 23.10 -15.23 -13.55
CA ASN A 705 24.20 -15.39 -14.51
C ASN A 705 24.41 -14.18 -15.44
N GLY A 706 23.56 -13.15 -15.38
CA GLY A 706 23.61 -12.03 -16.34
C GLY A 706 23.03 -12.37 -17.69
N THR A 707 21.93 -13.13 -17.72
CA THR A 707 21.18 -13.42 -18.94
C THR A 707 20.88 -12.13 -19.70
N LYS A 708 21.09 -12.15 -21.02
CA LYS A 708 20.81 -11.02 -21.90
C LYS A 708 19.37 -11.04 -22.40
N PHE A 709 18.71 -9.89 -22.43
CA PHE A 709 17.32 -9.76 -22.86
C PHE A 709 17.23 -9.30 -24.32
N VAL A 710 16.40 -9.97 -25.11
CA VAL A 710 16.19 -9.66 -26.53
C VAL A 710 14.71 -9.57 -26.83
N GLY A 711 14.30 -8.52 -27.55
CA GLY A 711 12.90 -8.31 -27.90
C GLY A 711 12.45 -6.88 -27.64
N THR A 712 11.26 -6.69 -27.06
CA THR A 712 10.74 -5.38 -26.66
C THR A 712 10.59 -5.28 -25.14
N PRO A 713 10.48 -4.07 -24.57
CA PRO A 713 10.18 -3.92 -23.15
C PRO A 713 8.93 -4.71 -22.73
N THR A 714 8.99 -5.28 -21.54
CA THR A 714 7.90 -6.08 -20.97
C THR A 714 6.73 -5.21 -20.49
N ALA A 715 5.67 -5.84 -19.97
CA ALA A 715 4.47 -5.13 -19.54
C ALA A 715 4.72 -4.13 -18.40
N GLY A 716 5.77 -4.31 -17.59
CA GLY A 716 6.09 -3.46 -16.44
C GLY A 716 5.07 -3.63 -15.32
N ALA A 717 4.57 -4.84 -15.10
CA ALA A 717 3.51 -5.13 -14.14
C ALA A 717 3.84 -6.43 -13.38
N ASN A 718 4.57 -6.28 -12.28
CA ASN A 718 4.91 -7.37 -11.38
C ASN A 718 4.49 -7.02 -9.96
N GLY A 719 4.20 -8.04 -9.18
CA GLY A 719 3.67 -7.91 -7.84
C GLY A 719 2.58 -8.93 -7.57
N ASP A 720 2.57 -9.43 -6.35
CA ASP A 720 1.50 -10.26 -5.85
C ASP A 720 0.17 -9.53 -5.94
N VAL A 721 -0.89 -10.28 -6.16
CA VAL A 721 -2.22 -9.70 -6.35
C VAL A 721 -3.11 -10.00 -5.17
N THR A 722 -3.91 -9.01 -4.83
CA THR A 722 -4.93 -9.08 -3.79
C THR A 722 -6.26 -8.57 -4.34
N TRP A 723 -7.34 -8.89 -3.63
CA TRP A 723 -8.69 -8.73 -4.14
C TRP A 723 -9.61 -8.06 -3.12
N PHE A 724 -10.54 -7.25 -3.62
CA PHE A 724 -11.65 -6.73 -2.83
C PHE A 724 -12.92 -6.62 -3.68
N THR A 725 -14.03 -6.27 -3.05
CA THR A 725 -15.36 -6.20 -3.68
C THR A 725 -15.90 -4.78 -3.61
N LEU A 726 -16.74 -4.42 -4.59
CA LEU A 726 -17.49 -3.17 -4.60
C LEU A 726 -18.98 -3.48 -4.83
N PRO A 727 -19.90 -2.57 -4.44
CA PRO A 727 -21.31 -2.68 -4.81
C PRO A 727 -21.53 -3.03 -6.29
N GLY A 728 -22.14 -4.17 -6.58
CA GLY A 728 -22.42 -4.61 -7.95
C GLY A 728 -21.21 -5.03 -8.80
N ILE A 729 -20.01 -5.13 -8.23
CA ILE A 729 -18.79 -5.56 -8.92
C ILE A 729 -18.12 -6.63 -8.04
N ALA A 730 -18.18 -7.88 -8.49
CA ALA A 730 -17.81 -9.03 -7.67
C ALA A 730 -16.33 -9.05 -7.27
N ALA A 731 -15.44 -8.53 -8.13
CA ALA A 731 -14.01 -8.52 -7.82
C ALA A 731 -13.29 -7.31 -8.43
N VAL A 732 -12.41 -6.72 -7.61
CA VAL A 732 -11.38 -5.78 -8.00
C VAL A 732 -10.03 -6.39 -7.63
N ARG A 733 -9.18 -6.58 -8.64
CA ARG A 733 -7.79 -7.03 -8.49
C ARG A 733 -6.86 -5.83 -8.51
N PHE A 734 -5.75 -5.87 -7.78
CA PHE A 734 -4.63 -4.93 -7.91
C PHE A 734 -3.32 -5.53 -7.38
N SER A 735 -2.18 -4.89 -7.70
CA SER A 735 -0.87 -5.24 -7.13
C SER A 735 -0.83 -4.92 -5.62
N GLY A 736 -0.52 -5.88 -4.75
CA GLY A 736 -0.48 -5.72 -3.29
C GLY A 736 0.93 -5.56 -2.69
N HIS A 737 1.99 -5.70 -3.49
CA HIS A 737 3.32 -5.19 -3.15
C HIS A 737 4.04 -4.64 -4.38
N GLU A 738 5.10 -3.89 -4.15
CA GLU A 738 6.02 -3.48 -5.18
C GLU A 738 7.15 -4.50 -5.35
N VAL A 739 7.50 -4.82 -6.59
CA VAL A 739 8.69 -5.59 -6.97
C VAL A 739 9.69 -4.68 -7.69
N ARG A 740 10.96 -4.81 -7.32
CA ARG A 740 12.11 -4.10 -7.89
C ARG A 740 13.19 -5.09 -8.30
N HIS A 741 14.07 -4.63 -9.20
CA HIS A 741 15.33 -5.32 -9.46
C HIS A 741 16.12 -5.49 -8.16
N ALA A 742 17.02 -6.47 -8.12
CA ALA A 742 17.86 -6.74 -6.96
C ALA A 742 18.74 -5.52 -6.57
N ASP A 743 19.10 -4.68 -7.53
CA ASP A 743 19.85 -3.44 -7.32
C ASP A 743 18.97 -2.24 -6.89
N GLY A 744 17.66 -2.43 -6.75
CA GLY A 744 16.70 -1.41 -6.35
C GLY A 744 16.07 -0.62 -7.50
N ARG A 745 16.47 -0.83 -8.76
CA ARG A 745 15.81 -0.21 -9.92
C ARG A 745 14.32 -0.56 -9.96
N GLN A 746 13.52 0.41 -10.41
CA GLN A 746 12.07 0.25 -10.57
C GLN A 746 11.76 -0.68 -11.75
N LEU A 747 10.84 -1.61 -11.54
CA LEU A 747 10.29 -2.45 -12.61
C LEU A 747 8.92 -1.93 -13.10
N GLN A 748 8.04 -1.53 -12.18
CA GLN A 748 6.69 -1.07 -12.52
C GLN A 748 6.71 0.09 -13.51
N ARG A 749 5.90 0.02 -14.57
CA ARG A 749 5.82 0.99 -15.68
C ARG A 749 7.06 1.12 -16.58
N ILE A 750 8.11 0.34 -16.33
CA ILE A 750 9.31 0.30 -17.16
C ILE A 750 9.41 -1.07 -17.83
N GLY A 751 9.19 -2.13 -17.06
CA GLY A 751 9.44 -3.50 -17.48
C GLY A 751 10.93 -3.85 -17.47
N LEU A 752 11.22 -5.10 -17.80
CA LEU A 752 12.56 -5.52 -18.20
C LEU A 752 12.86 -4.85 -19.55
N VAL A 753 14.00 -4.17 -19.60
CA VAL A 753 14.46 -3.47 -20.81
C VAL A 753 15.38 -4.42 -21.57
N PRO A 754 15.15 -4.64 -22.88
CA PRO A 754 16.00 -5.52 -23.68
C PRO A 754 17.41 -4.93 -23.82
N ASP A 755 18.43 -5.77 -23.70
CA ASP A 755 19.81 -5.43 -24.12
C ASP A 755 19.89 -5.26 -25.64
N LEU A 756 19.07 -6.01 -26.39
CA LEU A 756 18.93 -5.87 -27.84
C LEU A 756 17.45 -5.73 -28.22
N LEU A 757 17.07 -4.53 -28.66
CA LEU A 757 15.74 -4.27 -29.19
C LEU A 757 15.53 -5.08 -30.49
N ALA A 758 14.46 -5.88 -30.51
CA ALA A 758 14.00 -6.64 -31.67
C ALA A 758 12.47 -6.76 -31.62
N ALA A 759 11.79 -6.47 -32.72
CA ALA A 759 10.34 -6.59 -32.81
C ALA A 759 9.97 -7.26 -34.14
N PRO A 760 8.86 -8.02 -34.22
CA PRO A 760 8.38 -8.54 -35.48
C PRO A 760 7.99 -7.40 -36.43
N THR A 761 8.35 -7.52 -37.71
CA THR A 761 7.87 -6.64 -38.78
C THR A 761 6.66 -7.26 -39.48
N LEU A 762 5.83 -6.45 -40.14
CA LEU A 762 4.72 -6.98 -40.95
C LEU A 762 5.23 -7.91 -42.04
N GLN A 763 6.37 -7.57 -42.65
CA GLN A 763 7.00 -8.40 -43.67
C GLN A 763 7.50 -9.73 -43.09
N GLY A 764 8.18 -9.71 -41.94
CA GLY A 764 8.62 -10.91 -41.24
C GLY A 764 7.47 -11.86 -40.90
N ILE A 765 6.35 -11.33 -40.40
CA ILE A 765 5.13 -12.12 -40.13
C ILE A 765 4.58 -12.75 -41.42
N ARG A 766 4.52 -11.99 -42.52
CA ARG A 766 4.06 -12.48 -43.82
C ARG A 766 4.97 -13.53 -44.46
N ASP A 767 6.24 -13.53 -44.08
CA ASP A 767 7.24 -14.48 -44.57
C ASP A 767 7.47 -15.64 -43.59
N GLY A 768 6.72 -15.70 -42.48
CA GLY A 768 6.80 -16.78 -41.48
C GLY A 768 8.09 -16.77 -40.66
N ARG A 769 8.76 -15.63 -40.55
CA ARG A 769 10.01 -15.47 -39.80
C ARG A 769 9.78 -15.13 -38.34
N ASP A 770 10.66 -15.64 -37.48
CA ASP A 770 10.74 -15.24 -36.07
C ASP A 770 11.98 -14.36 -35.85
N GLU A 771 11.84 -13.10 -36.21
CA GLU A 771 12.95 -12.13 -36.20
C GLU A 771 13.51 -11.90 -34.79
N VAL A 772 12.71 -12.10 -33.75
CA VAL A 772 13.18 -11.94 -32.36
C VAL A 772 14.06 -13.12 -31.96
N LEU A 773 13.69 -14.35 -32.32
CA LEU A 773 14.52 -15.54 -32.10
C LEU A 773 15.82 -15.48 -32.92
N GLU A 774 15.74 -15.10 -34.20
CA GLU A 774 16.92 -14.91 -35.07
C GLU A 774 17.93 -13.96 -34.40
N ARG A 775 17.46 -12.81 -33.92
CA ARG A 775 18.30 -11.82 -33.23
C ARG A 775 18.82 -12.30 -31.87
N GLY A 776 18.06 -13.14 -31.18
CA GLY A 776 18.49 -13.77 -29.94
C GLY A 776 19.66 -14.74 -30.15
N ILE A 777 19.59 -15.57 -31.19
CA ILE A 777 20.67 -16.49 -31.59
C ILE A 777 21.90 -15.70 -32.01
N GLU A 778 21.74 -14.65 -32.81
CA GLU A 778 22.84 -13.78 -33.23
C GLU A 778 23.55 -13.13 -32.03
N LEU A 779 22.81 -12.60 -31.05
CA LEU A 779 23.40 -12.02 -29.84
C LEU A 779 24.16 -13.09 -29.04
N LEU A 780 23.56 -14.26 -28.85
CA LEU A 780 24.19 -15.34 -28.11
C LEU A 780 25.52 -15.78 -28.74
N ASN A 781 25.57 -15.91 -30.07
CA ASN A 781 26.81 -16.23 -30.79
C ASN A 781 27.87 -15.13 -30.61
N ARG A 782 27.49 -13.85 -30.60
CA ARG A 782 28.42 -12.73 -30.32
C ARG A 782 28.99 -12.79 -28.91
N GLU A 783 28.15 -13.06 -27.91
CA GLU A 783 28.58 -13.22 -26.50
C GLU A 783 29.54 -14.41 -26.33
N LEU A 784 29.28 -15.51 -27.04
CA LEU A 784 30.17 -16.68 -27.06
C LEU A 784 31.51 -16.39 -27.74
N ALA A 785 31.51 -15.64 -28.85
CA ALA A 785 32.71 -15.22 -29.55
C ALA A 785 33.58 -14.30 -28.67
N ALA A 786 32.95 -13.35 -27.98
CA ALA A 786 33.63 -12.42 -27.07
C ALA A 786 34.29 -13.16 -25.89
N ALA A 787 33.60 -14.16 -25.34
CA ALA A 787 34.16 -15.02 -24.28
C ALA A 787 35.29 -15.94 -24.76
N GLY A 788 35.46 -16.14 -26.08
CA GLY A 788 36.47 -17.02 -26.68
C GLY A 788 37.70 -16.32 -27.27
N SER A 789 37.79 -14.98 -27.22
CA SER A 789 38.93 -14.20 -27.76
C SER A 789 40.05 -13.96 -26.72
N PRO A 790 41.31 -13.75 -27.17
CA PRO A 790 42.53 -14.28 -26.53
C PRO A 790 43.05 -13.50 -25.31
N ALA A 791 42.32 -13.51 -24.20
CA ALA A 791 42.90 -13.24 -22.87
C ALA A 791 43.20 -14.54 -22.09
N ASP A 792 42.62 -15.68 -22.50
CA ASP A 792 42.77 -16.98 -21.81
C ASP A 792 43.98 -17.83 -22.28
N ARG A 793 45.00 -17.21 -22.89
CA ARG A 793 46.28 -17.87 -23.22
C ARG A 793 47.43 -17.48 -22.26
N ALA A 794 47.13 -17.13 -21.02
CA ALA A 794 48.14 -16.95 -19.97
C ALA A 794 48.02 -18.03 -18.88
N GLY A 795 48.14 -19.30 -19.28
CA GLY A 795 48.11 -20.43 -18.32
C GLY A 795 48.63 -21.77 -18.83
N ALA A 796 48.92 -21.90 -20.13
CA ALA A 796 49.37 -23.16 -20.71
C ALA A 796 50.56 -22.96 -21.67
N SER A 797 51.66 -22.40 -21.17
CA SER A 797 53.00 -22.59 -21.75
C SER A 797 54.07 -22.12 -20.76
N GLY A 798 54.79 -23.06 -20.15
CA GLY A 798 55.86 -22.75 -19.21
C GLY A 798 56.58 -23.98 -18.67
N THR A 799 56.92 -24.94 -19.54
CA THR A 799 57.94 -25.94 -19.23
C THR A 799 59.33 -25.33 -19.43
N GLY A 800 60.14 -25.34 -18.37
CA GLY A 800 61.59 -25.58 -18.46
C GLY A 800 62.54 -24.38 -18.56
N ALA A 801 63.32 -24.22 -17.48
CA ALA A 801 64.66 -23.62 -17.30
C ALA A 801 64.62 -22.71 -16.06
N GLY A 802 65.38 -22.90 -14.99
CA GLY A 802 66.78 -23.30 -14.91
C GLY A 802 67.55 -22.14 -14.24
N THR A 803 68.18 -22.45 -13.10
CA THR A 803 69.34 -21.79 -12.45
C THR A 803 69.23 -20.45 -11.71
N SER A 804 69.49 -20.56 -10.38
CA SER A 804 70.48 -19.84 -9.53
C SER A 804 70.29 -18.38 -9.09
N SER A 805 70.42 -18.18 -7.76
CA SER A 805 71.11 -17.10 -6.99
C SER A 805 71.00 -15.65 -7.49
N ASP A 806 70.60 -14.65 -6.71
CA ASP A 806 70.92 -14.32 -5.31
C ASP A 806 69.71 -13.67 -4.59
#